data_AF-A0A1M4TLA5-F1
#
_entry.id   AF-A0A1M4TLA5-F1
#
_cell.length_a   1.000
_cell.length_b   1.000
_cell.length_c   1.000
_cell.angle_alpha   90.00
_cell.angle_beta   90.00
_cell.angle_gamma   90.00
#
_symmetry.space_group_name_H-M   'P 1'
#
loop_
_entity.id
_entity.type
_entity.pdbx_description
1 polymer ?
#
loop_
_entity_poly.entity_id
_entity_poly.type
_entity_poly.pdbx_seq_one_letter_code
_entity_poly.pdbx_strand_id
1 'polypeptide(L)'
;MTTRIWILCSLLILLSWLGESNLNAQPNYDYTKLKREKLGRGVVAIKKDDSTNVITWRYLSSDPITTTFNIYRNGTKINPSPIDKATFFEDKTTESKALTYTVKAVVNGKEESNLSGKYTLPANAPIGYINIPLDIPSDGVTPDGQKYTYSPGDASIGDVDGDGEYEIILKWDPSNAHDNSHNGYTGNVYIDCYKIDGKKLWRIDLGRNIRAGAHYTQFMVYDLDGDNKAEIVMKTADGTTDGRGSVIGDVKADYRNQYGFIIEGPEYLTIFNGETGKAMQTIDYIPQRGDVCKWGDCRGNRVDRFLAAIAYLDGVHPSVVMCRGYYTRTVLAAFDWRDGKLASRWVFDSDMPGNQAYAGQGNHNLRVGDVDGDGCDEIIYGSCAINNDGTGFYSTGLGHGDALHLTVFDPTRKGMQVWDCHENKRDGSTFRDAATGKIIFQLPSKIDVGRAMAADIDPNYPGVEMWAIDTNGIFNVKGERINAPDCQVSINMACWWDGDLTRELLDKVTVSKYDPATGRSNAIFKAEGCLWNNGTKSNPAIQGDILGDWREEILFRTADNKNLRLYVSTEPTGYRFHTFLEDPVYRISMATQNVAYNQPTQPGFYFGSDLGKIFKEKEIVTKDNFILLDAGMDYDSYNWSVGGTNRERKLTTNDIPEGKRTEVELKVTYRGYEFTDHVFVTLNAK
;
A
#
# COMPACT_ATOMS: atom_id res chain seq x y z
N MET A 1 -76.67 12.00 24.15
CA MET A 1 -76.37 12.50 22.80
C MET A 1 -75.16 13.43 22.92
N THR A 2 -73.91 12.94 22.91
CA THR A 2 -73.08 12.69 21.70
C THR A 2 -73.28 13.80 20.67
N THR A 3 -72.28 14.60 20.28
CA THR A 3 -71.05 14.20 19.58
C THR A 3 -70.15 15.45 19.36
N ARG A 4 -68.85 15.22 19.13
CA ARG A 4 -67.82 16.07 18.49
C ARG A 4 -66.98 17.00 19.38
N ILE A 5 -65.75 16.56 19.63
CA ILE A 5 -64.45 17.22 19.36
C ILE A 5 -63.39 16.08 19.42
N TRP A 6 -62.20 16.28 18.85
CA TRP A 6 -61.02 15.38 18.78
C TRP A 6 -60.83 14.60 17.47
N ILE A 7 -60.16 15.21 16.48
CA ILE A 7 -59.08 14.59 15.67
C ILE A 7 -58.16 15.73 15.16
N LEU A 8 -57.04 15.98 15.85
CA LEU A 8 -55.89 16.75 15.36
C LEU A 8 -54.73 16.59 16.36
N CYS A 9 -54.05 15.43 16.36
CA CYS A 9 -52.73 15.22 17.00
C CYS A 9 -52.12 13.83 16.71
N SER A 10 -52.33 13.22 15.54
CA SER A 10 -51.89 11.83 15.28
C SER A 10 -51.19 11.65 13.94
N LEU A 11 -50.30 12.59 13.56
CA LEU A 11 -49.57 12.50 12.29
C LEU A 11 -48.14 13.06 12.35
N LEU A 12 -47.46 12.89 13.49
CA LEU A 12 -46.08 13.37 13.69
C LEU A 12 -45.15 12.41 14.46
N ILE A 13 -45.53 11.13 14.64
CA ILE A 13 -44.69 10.13 15.36
C ILE A 13 -44.68 8.79 14.60
N LEU A 14 -44.41 8.81 13.29
CA LEU A 14 -44.26 7.57 12.50
C LEU A 14 -43.23 7.68 11.35
N LEU A 15 -42.30 8.62 11.46
CA LEU A 15 -41.15 8.78 10.55
C LEU A 15 -39.89 9.12 11.36
N SER A 16 -39.48 8.21 12.24
CA SER A 16 -38.15 8.23 12.87
C SER A 16 -37.67 6.80 13.16
N TRP A 17 -37.95 5.90 12.21
CA TRP A 17 -37.42 4.53 12.14
C TRP A 17 -37.02 4.23 10.68
N LEU A 18 -36.44 5.22 10.01
CA LEU A 18 -35.48 4.95 8.94
C LEU A 18 -34.16 4.74 9.67
N GLY A 19 -33.67 3.51 9.63
CA GLY A 19 -32.46 3.12 10.31
C GLY A 19 -31.35 4.12 10.02
N GLU A 20 -30.62 4.50 11.07
CA GLU A 20 -29.24 4.90 10.90
C GLU A 20 -28.61 3.75 10.09
N SER A 21 -28.34 4.01 8.81
CA SER A 21 -27.40 3.18 8.07
C SER A 21 -26.15 3.18 8.93
N ASN A 22 -25.82 2.02 9.48
CA ASN A 22 -24.52 1.78 10.10
C ASN A 22 -23.49 1.99 8.99
N LEU A 23 -23.06 3.24 8.80
CA LEU A 23 -21.82 3.57 8.12
C LEU A 23 -20.74 2.96 8.99
N ASN A 24 -20.41 1.71 8.69
CA ASN A 24 -19.30 1.01 9.30
C ASN A 24 -18.05 1.66 8.73
N ALA A 25 -17.53 2.72 9.35
CA ALA A 25 -16.48 3.50 8.71
C ALA A 25 -15.16 2.73 8.45
N GLN A 26 -15.00 1.47 8.92
CA GLN A 26 -13.85 0.62 8.61
C GLN A 26 -14.07 -0.20 7.34
N PRO A 27 -12.98 -0.56 6.60
CA PRO A 27 -13.09 -1.49 5.49
C PRO A 27 -13.78 -2.78 5.91
N ASN A 28 -14.76 -3.21 5.13
CA ASN A 28 -15.67 -4.29 5.46
C ASN A 28 -15.75 -5.31 4.32
N TYR A 29 -14.59 -5.69 3.78
CA TYR A 29 -14.49 -6.69 2.73
C TYR A 29 -15.06 -8.05 3.17
N ASP A 30 -15.86 -8.66 2.30
CA ASP A 30 -16.29 -10.05 2.46
C ASP A 30 -15.18 -10.99 1.97
N TYR A 31 -14.22 -11.29 2.85
CA TYR A 31 -13.10 -12.20 2.57
C TYR A 31 -13.53 -13.62 2.17
N THR A 32 -14.80 -14.01 2.34
CA THR A 32 -15.30 -15.31 1.86
C THR A 32 -15.56 -15.34 0.35
N LYS A 33 -15.70 -14.16 -0.26
CA LYS A 33 -15.94 -13.98 -1.70
C LYS A 33 -14.79 -13.29 -2.41
N LEU A 34 -14.13 -12.35 -1.73
CA LEU A 34 -13.04 -11.54 -2.28
C LEU A 34 -11.96 -12.42 -2.93
N LYS A 35 -11.71 -12.18 -4.21
CA LYS A 35 -10.61 -12.79 -4.95
C LYS A 35 -9.32 -12.15 -4.50
N ARG A 36 -8.35 -12.97 -4.10
CA ARG A 36 -7.02 -12.54 -3.67
C ARG A 36 -6.00 -13.49 -4.24
N GLU A 37 -4.76 -13.03 -4.34
CA GLU A 37 -3.64 -13.87 -4.75
C GLU A 37 -3.50 -15.08 -3.82
N LYS A 38 -3.13 -16.21 -4.41
CA LYS A 38 -2.86 -17.43 -3.65
C LYS A 38 -1.39 -17.46 -3.27
N LEU A 39 -1.06 -16.87 -2.12
CA LEU A 39 0.32 -16.76 -1.66
C LEU A 39 0.92 -18.09 -1.22
N GLY A 40 2.15 -18.33 -1.66
CA GLY A 40 3.05 -19.30 -1.06
C GLY A 40 3.58 -18.82 0.28
N ARG A 41 4.50 -19.60 0.87
CA ARG A 41 5.10 -19.24 2.16
C ARG A 41 6.12 -18.12 2.09
N GLY A 42 6.52 -17.67 0.89
CA GLY A 42 7.50 -16.59 0.74
C GLY A 42 8.77 -16.87 1.55
N VAL A 43 9.19 -18.14 1.64
CA VAL A 43 10.35 -18.49 2.45
C VAL A 43 11.56 -17.81 1.85
N VAL A 44 12.35 -17.15 2.69
CA VAL A 44 13.62 -16.59 2.29
C VAL A 44 14.67 -16.94 3.32
N ALA A 45 15.90 -17.13 2.86
CA ALA A 45 17.07 -17.16 3.72
C ALA A 45 18.08 -16.12 3.26
N ILE A 46 18.63 -15.36 4.19
CA ILE A 46 19.59 -14.29 3.94
C ILE A 46 20.77 -14.43 4.90
N LYS A 47 21.97 -14.19 4.40
CA LYS A 47 23.17 -14.18 5.24
C LYS A 47 23.15 -12.90 6.08
N LYS A 48 23.14 -13.01 7.40
CA LYS A 48 23.25 -11.87 8.33
C LYS A 48 24.71 -11.52 8.59
N ASP A 49 25.52 -12.54 8.79
CA ASP A 49 26.98 -12.44 8.98
C ASP A 49 27.64 -13.76 8.54
N ASP A 50 28.96 -13.88 8.72
CA ASP A 50 29.72 -15.08 8.31
C ASP A 50 29.37 -16.37 9.06
N SER A 51 28.59 -16.28 10.13
CA SER A 51 28.22 -17.39 11.02
C SER A 51 26.72 -17.53 11.26
N THR A 52 25.90 -16.67 10.64
CA THR A 52 24.46 -16.62 10.87
C THR A 52 23.71 -16.40 9.55
N ASN A 53 22.79 -17.32 9.25
CA ASN A 53 21.74 -17.09 8.27
C ASN A 53 20.42 -16.80 8.99
N VAL A 54 19.66 -15.86 8.46
CA VAL A 54 18.29 -15.56 8.88
C VAL A 54 17.34 -16.25 7.92
N ILE A 55 16.33 -16.91 8.46
CA ILE A 55 15.23 -17.53 7.71
C ILE A 55 13.95 -16.86 8.19
N THR A 56 13.18 -16.31 7.26
CA THR A 56 11.89 -15.69 7.53
C THR A 56 10.86 -16.13 6.49
N TRP A 57 9.58 -16.14 6.85
CA TRP A 57 8.49 -16.69 6.03
C TRP A 57 7.13 -16.10 6.40
N ARG A 58 6.17 -16.24 5.48
CA ARG A 58 4.82 -15.72 5.66
C ARG A 58 4.03 -16.57 6.62
N TYR A 59 3.40 -15.89 7.57
CA TYR A 59 2.23 -16.39 8.27
C TYR A 59 1.00 -15.98 7.45
N LEU A 60 0.15 -16.94 7.09
CA LEU A 60 -1.00 -16.67 6.21
C LEU A 60 -2.29 -16.66 7.04
N SER A 61 -3.27 -15.86 6.63
CA SER A 61 -4.59 -15.75 7.27
C SER A 61 -5.37 -17.07 7.29
N SER A 62 -5.04 -17.99 6.38
CA SER A 62 -5.58 -19.35 6.36
C SER A 62 -5.01 -20.26 7.45
N ASP A 63 -3.90 -19.88 8.07
CA ASP A 63 -3.30 -20.65 9.16
C ASP A 63 -4.08 -20.41 10.46
N PRO A 64 -4.47 -21.47 11.19
CA PRO A 64 -4.99 -21.30 12.54
C PRO A 64 -3.99 -20.59 13.45
N ILE A 65 -4.47 -19.81 14.44
CA ILE A 65 -3.61 -19.12 15.42
C ILE A 65 -2.65 -20.04 16.17
N THR A 66 -3.00 -21.32 16.32
CA THR A 66 -2.16 -22.33 16.97
C THR A 66 -1.10 -22.94 16.05
N THR A 67 -0.98 -22.48 14.80
CA THR A 67 0.01 -22.97 13.84
C THR A 67 1.41 -22.63 14.32
N THR A 68 2.29 -23.62 14.21
CA THR A 68 3.72 -23.49 14.53
C THR A 68 4.55 -23.99 13.35
N PHE A 69 5.86 -23.77 13.35
CA PHE A 69 6.69 -24.05 12.17
C PHE A 69 7.94 -24.87 12.50
N ASN A 70 8.28 -25.82 11.61
CA ASN A 70 9.55 -26.51 11.61
C ASN A 70 10.42 -26.03 10.45
N ILE A 71 11.72 -25.89 10.72
CA ILE A 71 12.73 -25.43 9.77
C ILE A 71 13.68 -26.59 9.48
N TYR A 72 13.90 -26.83 8.19
CA TYR A 72 14.81 -27.85 7.70
C TYR A 72 15.92 -27.21 6.89
N ARG A 73 17.18 -27.54 7.19
CA ARG A 73 18.35 -27.22 6.36
C ARG A 73 18.81 -28.49 5.66
N ASN A 74 18.85 -28.48 4.33
CA ASN A 74 19.24 -29.62 3.50
C ASN A 74 18.50 -30.92 3.89
N GLY A 75 17.21 -30.80 4.22
CA GLY A 75 16.36 -31.92 4.65
C GLY A 75 16.49 -32.34 6.11
N THR A 76 17.37 -31.72 6.90
CA THR A 76 17.52 -32.00 8.35
C THR A 76 16.83 -30.91 9.17
N LYS A 77 15.97 -31.30 10.11
CA LYS A 77 15.31 -30.34 11.02
C LYS A 77 16.35 -29.66 11.93
N ILE A 78 16.28 -28.34 12.07
CA ILE A 78 17.28 -27.55 12.83
C ILE A 78 16.72 -26.85 14.07
N ASN A 79 15.40 -26.67 14.18
CA ASN A 79 14.78 -26.13 15.39
C ASN A 79 14.42 -27.27 16.38
N PRO A 80 14.76 -27.14 17.67
CA PRO A 80 14.50 -28.20 18.67
C PRO A 80 13.01 -28.38 18.97
N SER A 81 12.24 -27.29 18.95
CA SER A 81 10.79 -27.25 19.12
C SER A 81 10.15 -26.42 17.99
N PRO A 82 8.91 -26.74 17.56
CA PRO A 82 8.17 -25.91 16.61
C PRO A 82 8.14 -24.44 17.04
N ILE A 83 8.36 -23.54 16.08
CA ILE A 83 8.43 -22.09 16.32
C ILE A 83 7.02 -21.53 16.34
N ASP A 84 6.66 -20.82 17.39
CA ASP A 84 5.30 -20.35 17.69
C ASP A 84 5.18 -18.84 17.95
N LYS A 85 6.28 -18.13 18.23
CA LYS A 85 6.25 -16.69 18.58
C LYS A 85 6.50 -15.74 17.42
N ALA A 86 7.30 -16.15 16.45
CA ALA A 86 7.70 -15.33 15.31
C ALA A 86 7.75 -16.22 14.06
N THR A 87 7.67 -15.62 12.88
CA THR A 87 8.01 -16.30 11.61
C THR A 87 9.43 -15.96 11.16
N PHE A 88 10.35 -16.07 12.12
CA PHE A 88 11.76 -15.72 11.99
C PHE A 88 12.63 -16.75 12.73
N PHE A 89 13.77 -17.11 12.17
CA PHE A 89 14.72 -18.05 12.75
C PHE A 89 16.17 -17.72 12.38
N GLU A 90 17.07 -17.70 13.37
CA GLU A 90 18.51 -17.61 13.11
C GLU A 90 19.15 -19.00 13.10
N ASP A 91 19.70 -19.39 11.96
CA ASP A 91 20.52 -20.58 11.82
C ASP A 91 22.00 -20.23 12.00
N LYS A 92 22.58 -20.62 13.14
CA LYS A 92 24.01 -20.45 13.44
C LYS A 92 24.82 -21.52 12.71
N THR A 93 25.42 -21.14 11.59
CA THR A 93 26.21 -22.03 10.73
C THR A 93 27.31 -21.28 10.00
N THR A 94 28.44 -21.95 9.79
CA THR A 94 29.57 -21.46 8.99
C THR A 94 29.67 -22.18 7.64
N GLU A 95 28.65 -22.95 7.25
CA GLU A 95 28.64 -23.68 5.99
C GLU A 95 28.62 -22.72 4.79
N SER A 96 29.59 -22.88 3.90
CA SER A 96 29.80 -22.01 2.73
C SER A 96 29.22 -22.56 1.43
N LYS A 97 28.59 -23.74 1.48
CA LYS A 97 27.88 -24.32 0.33
C LYS A 97 26.49 -23.71 0.21
N ALA A 98 25.84 -23.92 -0.94
CA ALA A 98 24.44 -23.56 -1.07
C ALA A 98 23.60 -24.36 -0.05
N LEU A 99 22.68 -23.66 0.62
CA LEU A 99 21.85 -24.23 1.68
C LEU A 99 20.39 -24.12 1.27
N THR A 100 19.71 -25.26 1.17
CA THR A 100 18.26 -25.28 0.99
C THR A 100 17.60 -25.25 2.36
N TYR A 101 16.78 -24.22 2.58
CA TYR A 101 15.88 -24.13 3.72
C TYR A 101 14.46 -24.51 3.31
N THR A 102 13.78 -25.28 4.13
CA THR A 102 12.36 -25.61 3.96
C THR A 102 11.62 -25.34 5.25
N VAL A 103 10.56 -24.56 5.16
CA VAL A 103 9.66 -24.28 6.28
C VAL A 103 8.41 -25.12 6.09
N LYS A 104 7.97 -25.78 7.16
CA LYS A 104 6.73 -26.57 7.15
C LYS A 104 5.84 -26.17 8.32
N ALA A 105 4.56 -25.92 8.02
CA ALA A 105 3.57 -25.68 9.04
C ALA A 105 3.28 -26.96 9.85
N VAL A 106 3.02 -26.77 11.14
CA VAL A 106 2.57 -27.79 12.08
C VAL A 106 1.22 -27.33 12.61
N VAL A 107 0.17 -28.03 12.20
CA VAL A 107 -1.23 -27.71 12.53
C VAL A 107 -1.79 -28.85 13.38
N ASN A 108 -2.39 -28.52 14.54
CA ASN A 108 -2.91 -29.52 15.49
C ASN A 108 -1.87 -30.61 15.86
N GLY A 109 -0.61 -30.20 16.01
CA GLY A 109 0.51 -31.10 16.36
C GLY A 109 1.01 -31.98 15.22
N LYS A 110 0.50 -31.83 13.99
CA LYS A 110 0.90 -32.61 12.82
C LYS A 110 1.57 -31.71 11.78
N GLU A 111 2.71 -32.15 11.27
CA GLU A 111 3.41 -31.47 10.17
C GLU A 111 2.66 -31.68 8.85
N GLU A 112 2.35 -30.59 8.15
CA GLU A 112 1.59 -30.59 6.90
C GLU A 112 2.52 -30.31 5.71
N SER A 113 2.80 -31.32 4.89
CA SER A 113 3.75 -31.22 3.77
C SER A 113 3.29 -30.28 2.66
N ASN A 114 1.98 -30.16 2.46
CA ASN A 114 1.35 -29.27 1.48
C ASN A 114 1.37 -27.80 1.92
N LEU A 115 1.65 -27.52 3.19
CA LEU A 115 1.80 -26.17 3.74
C LEU A 115 3.29 -25.90 4.01
N SER A 116 4.09 -25.98 2.95
CA SER A 116 5.53 -25.77 3.02
C SER A 116 6.01 -24.79 1.96
N GLY A 117 7.16 -24.18 2.24
CA GLY A 117 7.89 -23.35 1.28
C GLY A 117 9.37 -23.63 1.36
N LYS A 118 10.09 -23.27 0.30
CA LYS A 118 11.51 -23.57 0.18
C LYS A 118 12.26 -22.42 -0.46
N TYR A 119 13.44 -22.15 0.07
CA TYR A 119 14.41 -21.25 -0.52
C TYR A 119 15.79 -21.89 -0.55
N THR A 120 16.59 -21.58 -1.55
CA THR A 120 17.99 -22.02 -1.60
C THR A 120 18.88 -20.80 -1.52
N LEU A 121 19.54 -20.63 -0.37
CA LEU A 121 20.59 -19.63 -0.17
C LEU A 121 21.79 -20.02 -1.03
N PRO A 122 22.19 -19.21 -2.03
CA PRO A 122 23.35 -19.50 -2.85
C PRO A 122 24.65 -19.55 -2.02
N ALA A 123 25.62 -20.36 -2.45
CA ALA A 123 26.93 -20.48 -1.76
C ALA A 123 27.67 -19.13 -1.64
N ASN A 124 27.50 -18.27 -2.65
CA ASN A 124 28.07 -16.93 -2.74
C ASN A 124 27.04 -15.83 -2.45
N ALA A 125 26.00 -16.14 -1.66
CA ALA A 125 25.00 -15.16 -1.29
C ALA A 125 25.64 -13.96 -0.56
N PRO A 126 25.26 -12.72 -0.92
CA PRO A 126 25.72 -11.55 -0.22
C PRO A 126 25.04 -11.42 1.16
N ILE A 127 25.59 -10.54 2.00
CA ILE A 127 25.01 -10.25 3.32
C ILE A 127 23.82 -9.29 3.15
N GLY A 128 22.67 -9.65 3.73
CA GLY A 128 21.51 -8.78 3.90
C GLY A 128 20.57 -8.61 2.71
N TYR A 129 20.86 -9.20 1.53
CA TYR A 129 20.01 -9.02 0.35
C TYR A 129 20.05 -10.20 -0.63
N ILE A 130 19.04 -10.26 -1.51
CA ILE A 130 19.04 -11.07 -2.73
C ILE A 130 19.55 -10.18 -3.87
N ASN A 131 20.56 -10.65 -4.60
CA ASN A 131 21.07 -9.95 -5.78
C ASN A 131 20.41 -10.50 -7.04
N ILE A 132 19.75 -9.63 -7.81
CA ILE A 132 18.97 -9.96 -9.01
C ILE A 132 19.69 -9.37 -10.23
N PRO A 133 20.44 -10.16 -11.01
CA PRO A 133 21.08 -9.68 -12.23
C PRO A 133 20.08 -9.21 -13.27
N LEU A 134 20.42 -8.13 -13.98
CA LEU A 134 19.56 -7.52 -14.99
C LEU A 134 20.14 -7.63 -16.40
N ASP A 135 19.25 -7.79 -17.38
CA ASP A 135 19.56 -7.65 -18.81
C ASP A 135 19.29 -6.21 -19.24
N ILE A 136 20.33 -5.36 -19.17
CA ILE A 136 20.19 -3.91 -19.44
C ILE A 136 19.81 -3.69 -20.92
N PRO A 137 18.77 -2.89 -21.24
CA PRO A 137 18.49 -2.48 -22.62
C PRO A 137 19.68 -1.75 -23.25
N SER A 138 19.83 -1.91 -24.56
CA SER A 138 20.89 -1.21 -25.29
C SER A 138 20.67 0.31 -25.27
N ASP A 139 21.77 1.06 -25.15
CA ASP A 139 21.79 2.50 -25.34
C ASP A 139 21.22 2.90 -26.71
N GLY A 140 20.73 4.13 -26.82
CA GLY A 140 20.11 4.62 -28.04
C GLY A 140 20.46 6.06 -28.39
N VAL A 141 19.94 6.50 -29.52
CA VAL A 141 20.06 7.87 -30.02
C VAL A 141 18.70 8.34 -30.52
N THR A 142 18.26 9.50 -30.04
CA THR A 142 17.01 10.13 -30.46
C THR A 142 17.12 10.71 -31.88
N PRO A 143 16.00 11.07 -32.53
CA PRO A 143 16.01 11.67 -33.87
C PRO A 143 16.84 12.96 -34.00
N ASP A 144 17.01 13.73 -32.92
CA ASP A 144 17.83 14.94 -32.86
C ASP A 144 19.31 14.67 -32.49
N GLY A 145 19.72 13.40 -32.41
CA GLY A 145 21.11 13.01 -32.19
C GLY A 145 21.54 12.91 -30.72
N GLN A 146 20.64 13.13 -29.77
CA GLN A 146 20.95 12.95 -28.34
C GLN A 146 21.11 11.47 -28.01
N LYS A 147 22.27 11.11 -27.45
CA LYS A 147 22.52 9.78 -26.91
C LYS A 147 21.85 9.62 -25.54
N TYR A 148 21.35 8.42 -25.24
CA TYR A 148 20.80 8.08 -23.93
C TYR A 148 21.17 6.65 -23.54
N THR A 149 21.23 6.42 -22.22
CA THR A 149 21.46 5.12 -21.59
C THR A 149 20.24 4.70 -20.77
N TYR A 150 20.26 3.52 -20.15
CA TYR A 150 19.15 3.02 -19.32
C TYR A 150 19.53 2.81 -17.85
N SER A 151 18.56 3.09 -16.98
CA SER A 151 18.58 2.70 -15.57
C SER A 151 17.30 1.96 -15.18
N PRO A 152 17.37 0.97 -14.28
CA PRO A 152 16.17 0.38 -13.67
C PRO A 152 15.39 1.49 -12.94
N GLY A 153 14.10 1.58 -13.17
CA GLY A 153 13.21 2.57 -12.58
C GLY A 153 12.26 1.94 -11.57
N ASP A 154 11.00 2.39 -11.60
CA ASP A 154 9.94 1.86 -10.76
C ASP A 154 9.65 0.38 -11.06
N ALA A 155 9.20 -0.35 -10.04
CA ALA A 155 8.80 -1.74 -10.14
C ALA A 155 7.41 -1.99 -9.55
N SER A 156 6.84 -3.13 -9.89
CA SER A 156 5.66 -3.72 -9.27
C SER A 156 5.91 -5.22 -9.06
N ILE A 157 4.98 -5.91 -8.40
CA ILE A 157 5.03 -7.35 -8.14
C ILE A 157 3.75 -8.04 -8.61
N GLY A 158 3.87 -9.30 -9.01
CA GLY A 158 2.76 -10.18 -9.33
C GLY A 158 3.24 -11.62 -9.52
N ASP A 159 2.46 -12.59 -9.05
CA ASP A 159 2.71 -14.01 -9.30
C ASP A 159 2.22 -14.30 -10.72
N VAL A 160 3.12 -14.33 -11.69
CA VAL A 160 2.70 -14.38 -13.10
C VAL A 160 2.52 -15.79 -13.63
N ASP A 161 2.98 -16.81 -12.91
CA ASP A 161 2.88 -18.22 -13.32
C ASP A 161 2.09 -19.12 -12.36
N GLY A 162 1.58 -18.56 -11.25
CA GLY A 162 0.66 -19.18 -10.31
C GLY A 162 1.35 -20.12 -9.32
N ASP A 163 2.64 -19.91 -9.06
CA ASP A 163 3.44 -20.76 -8.17
C ASP A 163 3.43 -20.29 -6.69
N GLY A 164 2.81 -19.14 -6.41
CA GLY A 164 2.68 -18.52 -5.09
C GLY A 164 3.84 -17.60 -4.70
N GLU A 165 4.83 -17.42 -5.57
CA GLU A 165 5.96 -16.52 -5.40
C GLU A 165 5.84 -15.33 -6.39
N TYR A 166 6.35 -14.17 -6.00
CA TYR A 166 6.25 -12.99 -6.86
C TYR A 166 7.40 -12.88 -7.86
N GLU A 167 7.04 -12.48 -9.08
CA GLU A 167 7.97 -11.87 -10.02
C GLU A 167 8.07 -10.35 -9.81
N ILE A 168 9.21 -9.80 -10.22
CA ILE A 168 9.44 -8.36 -10.31
C ILE A 168 9.11 -7.89 -11.73
N ILE A 169 8.15 -6.97 -11.84
CA ILE A 169 7.83 -6.26 -13.08
C ILE A 169 8.57 -4.91 -13.03
N LEU A 170 9.57 -4.73 -13.88
CA LEU A 170 10.51 -3.61 -13.83
C LEU A 170 10.34 -2.68 -15.02
N LYS A 171 10.13 -1.39 -14.75
CA LYS A 171 10.24 -0.33 -15.76
C LYS A 171 11.71 0.07 -15.94
N TRP A 172 12.13 0.24 -17.19
CA TRP A 172 13.42 0.85 -17.54
C TRP A 172 13.20 2.28 -18.02
N ASP A 173 13.90 3.21 -17.37
CA ASP A 173 13.86 4.61 -17.74
C ASP A 173 15.12 4.99 -18.54
N PRO A 174 14.95 5.63 -19.71
CA PRO A 174 16.07 6.21 -20.45
C PRO A 174 16.58 7.46 -19.71
N SER A 175 17.88 7.74 -19.82
CA SER A 175 18.54 8.87 -19.14
C SER A 175 18.04 10.25 -19.57
N ASN A 176 17.24 10.32 -20.65
CA ASN A 176 16.59 11.52 -21.15
C ASN A 176 15.07 11.51 -20.98
N ALA A 177 14.53 10.73 -20.04
CA ALA A 177 13.12 10.85 -19.63
C ALA A 177 12.78 12.27 -19.15
N HIS A 178 11.54 12.71 -19.38
CA HIS A 178 11.13 14.09 -19.15
C HIS A 178 9.88 14.20 -18.25
N ASP A 179 9.85 15.20 -17.38
CA ASP A 179 8.56 15.72 -16.89
C ASP A 179 7.80 16.36 -18.06
N ASN A 180 6.46 16.35 -17.98
CA ASN A 180 5.56 16.91 -19.00
C ASN A 180 5.80 18.40 -19.28
N SER A 181 6.43 19.13 -18.36
CA SER A 181 6.77 20.54 -18.57
C SER A 181 8.01 20.77 -19.44
N HIS A 182 8.80 19.73 -19.70
CA HIS A 182 10.04 19.80 -20.48
C HIS A 182 9.83 19.32 -21.92
N ASN A 183 10.46 20.02 -22.87
CA ASN A 183 10.61 19.58 -24.26
C ASN A 183 11.77 18.58 -24.36
N GLY A 184 11.72 17.72 -25.39
CA GLY A 184 12.79 16.80 -25.77
C GLY A 184 12.26 15.43 -26.14
N TYR A 185 12.92 14.78 -27.10
CA TYR A 185 12.69 13.37 -27.39
C TYR A 185 13.15 12.51 -26.21
N THR A 186 12.48 11.38 -26.00
CA THR A 186 12.90 10.38 -25.04
C THR A 186 13.27 9.08 -25.75
N GLY A 187 14.14 8.28 -25.14
CA GLY A 187 14.23 6.86 -25.49
C GLY A 187 12.91 6.12 -25.26
N ASN A 188 12.83 4.88 -25.74
CA ASN A 188 11.69 4.01 -25.48
C ASN A 188 11.64 3.63 -23.99
N VAL A 189 10.44 3.38 -23.47
CA VAL A 189 10.23 2.75 -22.18
C VAL A 189 10.17 1.23 -22.38
N TYR A 190 10.87 0.47 -21.53
CA TYR A 190 10.77 -0.99 -21.51
C TYR A 190 10.18 -1.48 -20.20
N ILE A 191 9.40 -2.55 -20.26
CA ILE A 191 8.90 -3.28 -19.10
C ILE A 191 9.44 -4.70 -19.17
N ASP A 192 10.19 -5.13 -18.14
CA ASP A 192 10.67 -6.50 -18.01
C ASP A 192 9.91 -7.24 -16.91
N CYS A 193 9.93 -8.57 -16.97
CA CYS A 193 9.55 -9.44 -15.86
C CYS A 193 10.73 -10.35 -15.50
N TYR A 194 11.08 -10.40 -14.21
CA TYR A 194 12.13 -11.24 -13.66
C TYR A 194 11.59 -12.09 -12.50
N LYS A 195 11.95 -13.38 -12.45
CA LYS A 195 11.92 -14.13 -11.19
C LYS A 195 12.97 -13.57 -10.24
N ILE A 196 12.78 -13.80 -8.94
CA ILE A 196 13.67 -13.29 -7.88
C ILE A 196 15.12 -13.79 -7.97
N ASP A 197 15.35 -14.89 -8.69
CA ASP A 197 16.68 -15.44 -8.97
C ASP A 197 17.41 -14.73 -10.13
N GLY A 198 16.77 -13.74 -10.76
CA GLY A 198 17.30 -12.99 -11.91
C GLY A 198 16.98 -13.60 -13.27
N LYS A 199 16.21 -14.70 -13.33
CA LYS A 199 15.72 -15.21 -14.61
C LYS A 199 14.73 -14.22 -15.22
N LYS A 200 15.14 -13.57 -16.30
CA LYS A 200 14.25 -12.78 -17.15
C LYS A 200 13.24 -13.68 -17.87
N LEU A 201 11.96 -13.36 -17.77
CA LEU A 201 10.89 -14.05 -18.50
C LEU A 201 10.64 -13.40 -19.86
N TRP A 202 10.54 -12.07 -19.93
CA TRP A 202 10.26 -11.32 -21.16
C TRP A 202 10.61 -9.83 -21.04
N ARG A 203 10.47 -9.10 -22.16
CA ARG A 203 10.53 -7.64 -22.28
C ARG A 203 9.43 -7.14 -23.21
N ILE A 204 8.67 -6.13 -22.78
CA ILE A 204 7.79 -5.31 -23.62
C ILE A 204 8.56 -4.00 -23.94
N ASP A 205 8.55 -3.61 -25.22
CA ASP A 205 9.04 -2.30 -25.69
C ASP A 205 7.83 -1.42 -26.03
N LEU A 206 7.59 -0.35 -25.26
CA LEU A 206 6.45 0.54 -25.49
C LEU A 206 6.57 1.35 -26.79
N GLY A 207 7.77 1.39 -27.38
CA GLY A 207 8.00 2.02 -28.66
C GLY A 207 8.04 3.54 -28.57
N ARG A 208 8.25 4.17 -29.72
CA ARG A 208 8.49 5.61 -29.84
C ARG A 208 7.28 6.48 -29.51
N ASN A 209 6.07 5.92 -29.57
CA ASN A 209 4.82 6.66 -29.41
C ASN A 209 4.34 6.72 -27.94
N ILE A 210 5.13 6.19 -27.01
CA ILE A 210 4.97 6.38 -25.57
C ILE A 210 6.19 7.15 -25.04
N ARG A 211 5.96 8.34 -24.49
CA ARG A 211 7.02 9.19 -23.95
C ARG A 211 7.48 8.65 -22.59
N ALA A 212 8.78 8.76 -22.31
CA ALA A 212 9.33 8.35 -21.01
C ALA A 212 9.28 9.48 -19.99
N GLY A 213 8.86 9.15 -18.77
CA GLY A 213 8.77 10.07 -17.63
C GLY A 213 7.76 9.58 -16.59
N ALA A 214 7.84 10.14 -15.39
CA ALA A 214 7.03 9.71 -14.24
C ALA A 214 5.52 9.70 -14.53
N HIS A 215 5.01 10.68 -15.28
CA HIS A 215 3.57 10.89 -15.45
C HIS A 215 2.98 10.20 -16.68
N TYR A 216 3.77 9.44 -17.46
CA TYR A 216 3.29 8.78 -18.68
C TYR A 216 2.84 7.34 -18.43
N THR A 217 3.78 6.40 -18.33
CA THR A 217 3.47 4.97 -18.19
C THR A 217 3.17 4.64 -16.74
N GLN A 218 1.90 4.35 -16.47
CA GLN A 218 1.42 3.79 -15.21
C GLN A 218 1.04 2.33 -15.50
N PHE A 219 1.74 1.37 -14.90
CA PHE A 219 1.57 -0.05 -15.21
C PHE A 219 1.00 -0.79 -14.00
N MET A 220 -0.18 -1.39 -14.17
CA MET A 220 -0.86 -2.13 -13.12
C MET A 220 -0.55 -3.62 -13.27
N VAL A 221 -0.14 -4.25 -12.18
CA VAL A 221 0.20 -5.68 -12.12
C VAL A 221 -0.68 -6.35 -11.07
N TYR A 222 -1.56 -7.25 -11.51
CA TYR A 222 -2.56 -7.87 -10.66
C TYR A 222 -3.19 -9.07 -11.36
N ASP A 223 -3.63 -10.09 -10.60
CA ASP A 223 -4.52 -11.15 -11.11
C ASP A 223 -5.91 -10.55 -11.30
N LEU A 224 -6.20 -10.12 -12.52
CA LEU A 224 -7.43 -9.40 -12.80
C LEU A 224 -8.58 -10.36 -13.01
N ASP A 225 -8.43 -11.50 -13.69
CA ASP A 225 -9.56 -12.40 -13.96
C ASP A 225 -9.80 -13.49 -12.89
N GLY A 226 -8.89 -13.61 -11.91
CA GLY A 226 -9.00 -14.53 -10.79
C GLY A 226 -8.50 -15.94 -11.09
N ASP A 227 -7.64 -16.12 -12.08
CA ASP A 227 -7.04 -17.42 -12.44
C ASP A 227 -5.79 -17.78 -11.61
N ASN A 228 -5.39 -16.91 -10.66
CA ASN A 228 -4.18 -16.94 -9.83
C ASN A 228 -2.89 -16.59 -10.58
N LYS A 229 -2.96 -15.95 -11.74
CA LYS A 229 -1.81 -15.39 -12.43
C LYS A 229 -2.01 -13.91 -12.65
N ALA A 230 -1.00 -13.12 -12.37
CA ALA A 230 -1.06 -11.69 -12.58
C ALA A 230 -0.98 -11.34 -14.08
N GLU A 231 -1.84 -10.44 -14.53
CA GLU A 231 -1.70 -9.71 -15.78
C GLU A 231 -0.97 -8.39 -15.57
N ILE A 232 -0.61 -7.75 -16.69
CA ILE A 232 -0.14 -6.38 -16.72
C ILE A 232 -1.05 -5.55 -17.62
N VAL A 233 -1.56 -4.43 -17.11
CA VAL A 233 -2.36 -3.47 -17.88
C VAL A 233 -1.66 -2.12 -17.90
N MET A 234 -1.49 -1.54 -19.09
CA MET A 234 -0.94 -0.19 -19.25
C MET A 234 -1.35 0.45 -20.58
N LYS A 235 -1.15 1.77 -20.65
CA LYS A 235 -1.30 2.54 -21.89
C LYS A 235 -0.23 2.14 -22.91
N THR A 236 -0.65 1.87 -24.14
CA THR A 236 0.24 1.53 -25.26
C THR A 236 -0.09 2.38 -26.48
N ALA A 237 0.69 2.23 -27.55
CA ALA A 237 0.51 2.98 -28.79
C ALA A 237 0.91 2.13 -30.00
N ASP A 238 0.73 2.68 -31.20
CA ASP A 238 1.28 2.08 -32.42
C ASP A 238 2.79 1.89 -32.29
N GLY A 239 3.28 0.69 -32.60
CA GLY A 239 4.69 0.34 -32.50
C GLY A 239 5.13 -0.24 -31.15
N THR A 240 4.23 -0.33 -30.16
CA THR A 240 4.50 -1.13 -28.94
C THR A 240 4.72 -2.60 -29.34
N THR A 241 5.79 -3.22 -28.86
CA THR A 241 6.15 -4.61 -29.11
C THR A 241 6.01 -5.43 -27.83
N ASP A 242 5.21 -6.49 -27.87
CA ASP A 242 4.94 -7.35 -26.71
C ASP A 242 6.10 -8.30 -26.38
N GLY A 243 5.98 -9.03 -25.27
CA GLY A 243 6.99 -10.00 -24.79
C GLY A 243 7.26 -11.18 -25.73
N ARG A 244 6.46 -11.36 -26.78
CA ARG A 244 6.65 -12.37 -27.83
C ARG A 244 7.12 -11.75 -29.16
N GLY A 245 7.36 -10.45 -29.20
CA GLY A 245 7.82 -9.73 -30.39
C GLY A 245 6.70 -9.29 -31.34
N SER A 246 5.43 -9.40 -30.95
CA SER A 246 4.30 -8.95 -31.75
C SER A 246 4.11 -7.45 -31.59
N VAL A 247 3.94 -6.73 -32.70
CA VAL A 247 3.72 -5.28 -32.68
C VAL A 247 2.23 -4.96 -32.62
N ILE A 248 1.86 -4.05 -31.72
CA ILE A 248 0.52 -3.47 -31.60
C ILE A 248 0.42 -2.31 -32.59
N GLY A 249 -0.62 -2.34 -33.43
CA GLY A 249 -0.91 -1.26 -34.37
C GLY A 249 0.12 -1.11 -35.51
N ASP A 250 0.37 0.12 -35.96
CA ASP A 250 1.30 0.39 -37.07
C ASP A 250 2.75 0.61 -36.60
N VAL A 251 3.63 -0.36 -36.90
CA VAL A 251 5.06 -0.30 -36.61
C VAL A 251 5.78 0.91 -37.23
N LYS A 252 5.24 1.51 -38.29
CA LYS A 252 5.84 2.65 -39.00
C LYS A 252 5.34 4.01 -38.49
N ALA A 253 4.31 4.04 -37.66
CA ALA A 253 3.74 5.29 -37.17
C ALA A 253 4.73 6.03 -36.24
N ASP A 254 4.85 7.33 -36.44
CA ASP A 254 5.67 8.21 -35.63
C ASP A 254 4.91 9.51 -35.36
N TYR A 255 4.31 9.59 -34.17
CA TYR A 255 3.48 10.71 -33.74
C TYR A 255 4.25 11.70 -32.85
N ARG A 256 5.58 11.55 -32.76
CA ARG A 256 6.42 12.49 -32.02
C ARG A 256 6.52 13.79 -32.79
N ASN A 257 6.14 14.89 -32.16
CA ASN A 257 6.36 16.22 -32.72
C ASN A 257 7.83 16.66 -32.54
N GLN A 258 8.18 17.83 -33.09
CA GLN A 258 9.53 18.39 -33.01
C GLN A 258 10.04 18.66 -31.57
N TYR A 259 9.15 18.65 -30.58
CA TYR A 259 9.46 18.83 -29.17
C TYR A 259 9.43 17.50 -28.38
N GLY A 260 9.24 16.37 -29.08
CA GLY A 260 9.22 15.03 -28.51
C GLY A 260 7.92 14.62 -27.81
N PHE A 261 6.85 15.42 -27.90
CA PHE A 261 5.53 15.06 -27.38
C PHE A 261 4.74 14.20 -28.38
N ILE A 262 3.82 13.37 -27.85
CA ILE A 262 2.91 12.52 -28.62
C ILE A 262 1.46 12.91 -28.33
N ILE A 263 1.06 14.04 -28.92
CA ILE A 263 -0.26 14.66 -28.71
C ILE A 263 -1.23 14.42 -29.88
N GLU A 264 -0.86 13.54 -30.80
CA GLU A 264 -1.67 13.08 -31.93
C GLU A 264 -1.56 11.56 -32.05
N GLY A 265 -2.31 10.97 -32.99
CA GLY A 265 -2.33 9.52 -33.22
C GLY A 265 -3.20 8.72 -32.24
N PRO A 266 -3.44 7.43 -32.53
CA PRO A 266 -4.16 6.53 -31.65
C PRO A 266 -3.47 6.34 -30.29
N GLU A 267 -4.27 6.05 -29.28
CA GLU A 267 -3.81 5.65 -27.95
C GLU A 267 -4.58 4.41 -27.54
N TYR A 268 -3.89 3.43 -26.97
CA TYR A 268 -4.47 2.15 -26.64
C TYR A 268 -4.33 1.83 -25.16
N LEU A 269 -5.22 0.97 -24.66
CA LEU A 269 -5.07 0.25 -23.40
C LEU A 269 -4.89 -1.22 -23.74
N THR A 270 -3.78 -1.81 -23.28
CA THR A 270 -3.49 -3.22 -23.53
C THR A 270 -3.35 -3.97 -22.22
N ILE A 271 -3.95 -5.15 -22.19
CA ILE A 271 -3.69 -6.17 -21.17
C ILE A 271 -2.75 -7.22 -21.73
N PHE A 272 -1.72 -7.53 -20.95
CA PHE A 272 -0.64 -8.46 -21.27
C PHE A 272 -0.69 -9.65 -20.31
N ASN A 273 -0.47 -10.84 -20.86
CA ASN A 273 -0.29 -12.06 -20.07
C ASN A 273 0.99 -11.94 -19.24
N GLY A 274 0.93 -12.11 -17.92
CA GLY A 274 2.10 -11.91 -17.07
C GLY A 274 3.23 -12.91 -17.28
N GLU A 275 2.93 -14.18 -17.56
CA GLU A 275 3.98 -15.19 -17.73
C GLU A 275 4.83 -14.94 -18.98
N THR A 276 4.24 -14.32 -20.01
CA THR A 276 4.85 -14.25 -21.34
C THR A 276 5.02 -12.85 -21.91
N GLY A 277 4.43 -11.84 -21.28
CA GLY A 277 4.38 -10.47 -21.78
C GLY A 277 3.59 -10.31 -23.08
N LYS A 278 2.86 -11.34 -23.52
CA LYS A 278 2.10 -11.33 -24.78
C LYS A 278 0.87 -10.44 -24.64
N ALA A 279 0.59 -9.60 -25.63
CA ALA A 279 -0.66 -8.85 -25.67
C ALA A 279 -1.86 -9.82 -25.81
N MET A 280 -2.83 -9.72 -24.91
CA MET A 280 -4.04 -10.55 -24.93
C MET A 280 -5.21 -9.80 -25.56
N GLN A 281 -5.43 -8.56 -25.16
CA GLN A 281 -6.38 -7.67 -25.81
C GLN A 281 -5.90 -6.23 -25.77
N THR A 282 -6.15 -5.51 -26.86
CA THR A 282 -5.93 -4.08 -26.99
C THR A 282 -7.25 -3.41 -27.35
N ILE A 283 -7.58 -2.33 -26.65
CA ILE A 283 -8.73 -1.46 -26.92
C ILE A 283 -8.25 -0.02 -27.03
N ASP A 284 -9.12 0.89 -27.49
CA ASP A 284 -8.83 2.32 -27.42
C ASP A 284 -8.67 2.78 -25.97
N TYR A 285 -7.69 3.65 -25.73
CA TYR A 285 -7.46 4.20 -24.40
C TYR A 285 -8.60 5.14 -23.99
N ILE A 286 -9.24 4.83 -22.87
CA ILE A 286 -10.17 5.73 -22.19
C ILE A 286 -9.51 6.05 -20.83
N PRO A 287 -9.34 7.33 -20.47
CA PRO A 287 -9.85 8.55 -21.12
C PRO A 287 -9.13 8.96 -22.42
N GLN A 288 -9.90 9.21 -23.48
CA GLN A 288 -9.36 9.67 -24.77
C GLN A 288 -8.71 11.06 -24.67
N ARG A 289 -7.69 11.30 -25.49
CA ARG A 289 -7.01 12.61 -25.57
C ARG A 289 -7.95 13.75 -25.88
N GLY A 290 -8.78 13.60 -26.92
CA GLY A 290 -9.61 14.69 -27.43
C GLY A 290 -8.78 15.92 -27.84
N ASP A 291 -9.35 17.10 -27.69
CA ASP A 291 -8.65 18.37 -27.88
C ASP A 291 -7.69 18.63 -26.71
N VAL A 292 -6.39 18.66 -27.00
CA VAL A 292 -5.30 18.90 -26.04
C VAL A 292 -5.57 20.16 -25.19
N CYS A 293 -6.04 21.24 -25.82
CA CYS A 293 -6.28 22.51 -25.14
C CYS A 293 -7.36 22.43 -24.05
N LYS A 294 -8.31 21.48 -24.15
CA LYS A 294 -9.36 21.29 -23.14
C LYS A 294 -8.84 20.77 -21.81
N TRP A 295 -7.62 20.24 -21.78
CA TRP A 295 -6.93 19.89 -20.54
C TRP A 295 -6.28 21.10 -19.86
N GLY A 296 -6.44 22.32 -20.39
CA GLY A 296 -5.96 23.55 -19.76
C GLY A 296 -4.58 24.03 -20.22
N ASP A 297 -3.97 23.35 -21.20
CA ASP A 297 -2.89 23.90 -22.02
C ASP A 297 -2.85 23.20 -23.39
N CYS A 298 -2.32 23.88 -24.40
CA CYS A 298 -2.23 23.34 -25.76
C CYS A 298 -0.88 22.67 -26.09
N ARG A 299 0.02 22.54 -25.10
CA ARG A 299 1.40 22.08 -25.34
C ARG A 299 1.62 20.60 -25.06
N GLY A 300 0.68 19.95 -24.38
CA GLY A 300 0.78 18.53 -24.02
C GLY A 300 1.11 18.28 -22.55
N ASN A 301 1.06 19.29 -21.67
CA ASN A 301 1.45 19.08 -20.27
C ASN A 301 0.34 18.38 -19.47
N ARG A 302 -0.81 19.06 -19.29
CA ARG A 302 -1.92 18.56 -18.46
C ARG A 302 -2.64 17.36 -19.06
N VAL A 303 -2.70 17.27 -20.39
CA VAL A 303 -3.33 16.15 -21.09
C VAL A 303 -2.63 14.83 -20.77
N ASP A 304 -1.30 14.81 -20.62
CA ASP A 304 -0.54 13.58 -20.42
C ASP A 304 -0.17 13.33 -18.96
N ARG A 305 -1.02 13.81 -18.06
CA ARG A 305 -0.93 13.51 -16.62
C ARG A 305 -1.76 12.27 -16.33
N PHE A 306 -1.12 11.11 -16.29
CA PHE A 306 -1.78 9.83 -16.08
C PHE A 306 -1.58 9.32 -14.65
N LEU A 307 -2.62 8.70 -14.11
CA LEU A 307 -2.55 7.83 -12.93
C LEU A 307 -3.22 6.50 -13.27
N ALA A 308 -3.04 5.49 -12.43
CA ALA A 308 -3.77 4.23 -12.54
C ALA A 308 -3.94 3.58 -11.16
N ALA A 309 -4.93 2.70 -11.03
CA ALA A 309 -5.18 1.96 -9.80
C ALA A 309 -5.74 0.57 -10.06
N ILE A 310 -5.63 -0.29 -9.06
CA ILE A 310 -6.48 -1.48 -8.89
C ILE A 310 -7.54 -1.13 -7.84
N ALA A 311 -8.77 -1.61 -8.00
CA ALA A 311 -9.85 -1.42 -7.04
C ALA A 311 -10.86 -2.57 -7.10
N TYR A 312 -11.32 -3.07 -5.97
CA TYR A 312 -12.43 -4.02 -5.83
C TYR A 312 -13.77 -3.29 -5.89
N LEU A 313 -14.12 -2.78 -7.07
CA LEU A 313 -15.31 -1.94 -7.30
C LEU A 313 -16.66 -2.67 -7.17
N ASP A 314 -16.65 -4.00 -7.05
CA ASP A 314 -17.81 -4.84 -6.76
C ASP A 314 -17.70 -5.58 -5.41
N GLY A 315 -16.65 -5.29 -4.64
CA GLY A 315 -16.31 -5.94 -3.37
C GLY A 315 -15.87 -7.41 -3.49
N VAL A 316 -15.61 -7.91 -4.70
CA VAL A 316 -15.26 -9.32 -4.95
C VAL A 316 -14.04 -9.45 -5.86
N HIS A 317 -13.95 -8.63 -6.89
CA HIS A 317 -13.14 -8.80 -8.07
C HIS A 317 -12.32 -7.54 -8.34
N PRO A 318 -11.00 -7.64 -8.63
CA PRO A 318 -10.21 -6.48 -8.94
C PRO A 318 -10.54 -5.93 -10.34
N SER A 319 -10.82 -4.64 -10.39
CA SER A 319 -10.91 -3.81 -11.60
C SER A 319 -9.65 -2.96 -11.74
N VAL A 320 -9.35 -2.52 -12.96
CA VAL A 320 -8.32 -1.52 -13.23
C VAL A 320 -8.95 -0.15 -13.49
N VAL A 321 -8.44 0.91 -12.88
CA VAL A 321 -8.90 2.29 -13.09
C VAL A 321 -7.77 3.06 -13.76
N MET A 322 -8.00 3.57 -14.97
CA MET A 322 -7.06 4.42 -15.71
C MET A 322 -7.51 5.87 -15.62
N CYS A 323 -6.59 6.76 -15.26
CA CYS A 323 -6.89 8.17 -14.98
C CYS A 323 -6.12 9.09 -15.93
N ARG A 324 -6.74 10.20 -16.31
CA ARG A 324 -6.12 11.26 -17.10
C ARG A 324 -6.54 12.63 -16.59
N GLY A 325 -5.55 13.48 -16.35
CA GLY A 325 -5.72 14.85 -15.86
C GLY A 325 -6.07 14.92 -14.37
N TYR A 326 -5.57 15.99 -13.74
CA TYR A 326 -5.91 16.31 -12.35
C TYR A 326 -5.76 17.80 -12.00
N TYR A 327 -4.98 18.58 -12.76
CA TYR A 327 -4.87 20.03 -12.55
C TYR A 327 -6.11 20.82 -12.98
N THR A 328 -6.91 20.27 -13.88
CA THR A 328 -8.08 20.92 -14.50
C THR A 328 -9.15 19.84 -14.76
N ARG A 329 -9.38 19.44 -16.02
CA ARG A 329 -10.22 18.31 -16.34
C ARG A 329 -9.60 17.03 -15.77
N THR A 330 -10.45 16.22 -15.14
CA THR A 330 -10.10 14.97 -14.49
C THR A 330 -11.04 13.89 -14.99
N VAL A 331 -10.49 12.80 -15.51
CA VAL A 331 -11.28 11.65 -15.99
C VAL A 331 -10.71 10.36 -15.42
N LEU A 332 -11.57 9.52 -14.87
CA LEU A 332 -11.23 8.18 -14.38
C LEU A 332 -12.11 7.18 -15.14
N ALA A 333 -11.52 6.10 -15.64
CA ALA A 333 -12.24 5.05 -16.35
C ALA A 333 -11.90 3.70 -15.73
N ALA A 334 -12.91 2.99 -15.25
CA ALA A 334 -12.77 1.65 -14.71
C ALA A 334 -12.98 0.60 -15.79
N PHE A 335 -12.24 -0.50 -15.70
CA PHE A 335 -12.33 -1.65 -16.59
C PHE A 335 -12.23 -2.96 -15.83
N ASP A 336 -12.96 -3.94 -16.33
CA ASP A 336 -12.94 -5.32 -15.87
C ASP A 336 -12.26 -6.19 -16.93
N TRP A 337 -11.34 -7.06 -16.51
CA TRP A 337 -10.80 -8.14 -17.36
C TRP A 337 -11.42 -9.46 -16.92
N ARG A 338 -12.43 -9.94 -17.64
CA ARG A 338 -13.15 -11.18 -17.29
C ARG A 338 -13.45 -11.97 -18.55
N ASP A 339 -13.36 -13.29 -18.44
CA ASP A 339 -13.68 -14.21 -19.54
C ASP A 339 -12.96 -13.86 -20.86
N GLY A 340 -11.70 -13.41 -20.76
CA GLY A 340 -10.90 -13.00 -21.92
C GLY A 340 -11.31 -11.67 -22.56
N LYS A 341 -12.06 -10.81 -21.85
CA LYS A 341 -12.53 -9.51 -22.34
C LYS A 341 -12.22 -8.38 -21.36
N LEU A 342 -11.51 -7.37 -21.86
CA LEU A 342 -11.30 -6.07 -21.23
C LEU A 342 -12.46 -5.15 -21.61
N ALA A 343 -13.30 -4.81 -20.64
CA ALA A 343 -14.51 -4.02 -20.84
C ALA A 343 -14.56 -2.84 -19.87
N SER A 344 -14.98 -1.67 -20.35
CA SER A 344 -15.21 -0.52 -19.48
C SER A 344 -16.42 -0.77 -18.58
N ARG A 345 -16.23 -0.51 -17.28
CA ARG A 345 -17.25 -0.58 -16.23
C ARG A 345 -17.99 0.75 -16.10
N TRP A 346 -17.24 1.84 -15.94
CA TRP A 346 -17.76 3.20 -15.87
C TRP A 346 -16.69 4.22 -16.28
N VAL A 347 -17.12 5.46 -16.56
CA VAL A 347 -16.25 6.61 -16.81
C VAL A 347 -16.77 7.81 -16.02
N PHE A 348 -15.96 8.32 -15.11
CA PHE A 348 -16.14 9.59 -14.43
C PHE A 348 -15.42 10.70 -15.21
N ASP A 349 -16.07 11.82 -15.46
CA ASP A 349 -15.48 13.00 -16.11
C ASP A 349 -15.93 14.28 -15.39
N SER A 350 -14.97 15.10 -14.97
CA SER A 350 -15.24 16.38 -14.29
C SER A 350 -15.97 17.40 -15.16
N ASP A 351 -15.91 17.25 -16.48
CA ASP A 351 -16.63 18.12 -17.43
C ASP A 351 -18.11 17.75 -17.55
N MET A 352 -18.54 16.59 -17.05
CA MET A 352 -19.96 16.23 -17.02
C MET A 352 -20.74 17.09 -16.01
N PRO A 353 -22.00 17.48 -16.32
CA PRO A 353 -22.81 18.27 -15.40
C PRO A 353 -22.95 17.61 -14.02
N GLY A 354 -22.59 18.34 -12.95
CA GLY A 354 -22.59 17.85 -11.58
C GLY A 354 -21.20 17.54 -11.03
N ASN A 355 -20.21 17.32 -11.91
CA ASN A 355 -18.87 16.88 -11.51
C ASN A 355 -17.82 18.01 -11.50
N GLN A 356 -18.21 19.26 -11.69
CA GLN A 356 -17.27 20.37 -11.83
C GLN A 356 -16.37 20.58 -10.60
N ALA A 357 -16.85 20.21 -9.42
CA ALA A 357 -16.09 20.34 -8.17
C ALA A 357 -14.88 19.39 -8.08
N TYR A 358 -14.81 18.36 -8.92
CA TYR A 358 -13.73 17.35 -8.94
C TYR A 358 -12.56 17.75 -9.85
N ALA A 359 -12.74 18.80 -10.66
CA ALA A 359 -11.67 19.39 -11.44
C ALA A 359 -10.60 20.01 -10.51
N GLY A 360 -9.32 19.85 -10.87
CA GLY A 360 -8.22 20.46 -10.13
C GLY A 360 -7.85 19.81 -8.79
N GLN A 361 -8.45 18.67 -8.43
CA GLN A 361 -8.32 18.06 -7.10
C GLN A 361 -7.29 16.93 -7.01
N GLY A 362 -6.98 16.26 -8.12
CA GLY A 362 -6.12 15.08 -8.08
C GLY A 362 -4.68 15.40 -7.75
N ASN A 363 -3.98 14.45 -7.13
CA ASN A 363 -2.55 14.56 -6.82
C ASN A 363 -1.70 13.93 -7.93
N HIS A 364 -0.38 13.92 -7.74
CA HIS A 364 0.54 13.05 -8.49
C HIS A 364 0.51 11.58 -8.00
N ASN A 365 -0.57 11.18 -7.35
CA ASN A 365 -0.80 9.86 -6.75
C ASN A 365 -2.28 9.75 -6.39
N LEU A 366 -2.70 8.55 -6.00
CA LEU A 366 -4.02 8.24 -5.50
C LEU A 366 -3.95 7.15 -4.45
N ARG A 367 -5.03 6.95 -3.70
CA ARG A 367 -5.22 5.81 -2.78
C ARG A 367 -6.57 5.17 -3.04
N VAL A 368 -6.69 3.92 -2.64
CA VAL A 368 -7.88 3.10 -2.87
C VAL A 368 -8.17 2.31 -1.61
N GLY A 369 -9.45 2.21 -1.26
CA GLY A 369 -9.94 1.35 -0.20
C GLY A 369 -11.42 1.58 0.04
N ASP A 370 -12.09 0.60 0.63
CA ASP A 370 -13.42 0.72 1.19
C ASP A 370 -13.42 1.73 2.35
N VAL A 371 -13.84 2.97 2.08
CA VAL A 371 -13.83 4.05 3.08
C VAL A 371 -15.18 4.23 3.76
N ASP A 372 -16.27 3.69 3.22
CA ASP A 372 -17.62 3.87 3.75
C ASP A 372 -18.25 2.61 4.38
N GLY A 373 -17.59 1.46 4.24
CA GLY A 373 -17.91 0.19 4.85
C GLY A 373 -18.85 -0.70 4.04
N ASP A 374 -19.09 -0.39 2.78
CA ASP A 374 -19.98 -1.18 1.91
C ASP A 374 -19.33 -2.46 1.36
N GLY A 375 -18.02 -2.63 1.58
CA GLY A 375 -17.22 -3.76 1.12
C GLY A 375 -16.60 -3.58 -0.26
N CYS A 376 -16.82 -2.44 -0.93
CA CYS A 376 -16.27 -2.08 -2.22
C CYS A 376 -15.25 -0.95 -2.08
N ASP A 377 -14.35 -0.82 -3.06
CA ASP A 377 -13.32 0.21 -3.03
C ASP A 377 -13.76 1.55 -3.63
N GLU A 378 -13.48 2.64 -2.92
CA GLU A 378 -13.49 4.00 -3.44
C GLU A 378 -12.08 4.43 -3.88
N ILE A 379 -12.01 5.45 -4.75
CA ILE A 379 -10.74 6.04 -5.20
C ILE A 379 -10.56 7.40 -4.54
N ILE A 380 -9.62 7.51 -3.61
CA ILE A 380 -9.15 8.79 -3.04
C ILE A 380 -8.16 9.42 -4.01
N TYR A 381 -8.65 10.39 -4.78
CA TYR A 381 -7.94 11.05 -5.87
C TYR A 381 -7.47 12.44 -5.44
N GLY A 382 -6.43 12.49 -4.59
CA GLY A 382 -5.95 13.73 -3.99
C GLY A 382 -7.01 14.34 -3.07
N SER A 383 -7.44 15.56 -3.38
CA SER A 383 -8.44 16.34 -2.64
C SER A 383 -9.91 15.96 -2.90
N CYS A 384 -10.19 14.92 -3.67
CA CYS A 384 -11.54 14.39 -3.89
C CYS A 384 -11.57 12.85 -3.81
N ALA A 385 -12.77 12.28 -3.83
CA ALA A 385 -12.98 10.84 -3.88
C ALA A 385 -14.04 10.48 -4.94
N ILE A 386 -13.82 9.36 -5.63
CA ILE A 386 -14.76 8.79 -6.60
C ILE A 386 -15.29 7.48 -6.04
N ASN A 387 -16.59 7.28 -6.13
CA ASN A 387 -17.28 6.13 -5.56
C ASN A 387 -17.00 4.84 -6.36
N ASN A 388 -17.23 3.67 -5.75
CA ASN A 388 -17.10 2.35 -6.39
C ASN A 388 -17.87 2.23 -7.75
N ASP A 389 -19.01 2.91 -7.87
CA ASP A 389 -19.86 2.94 -9.06
C ASP A 389 -19.48 4.02 -10.11
N GLY A 390 -18.43 4.80 -9.84
CA GLY A 390 -17.93 5.84 -10.74
C GLY A 390 -18.62 7.19 -10.58
N THR A 391 -19.53 7.36 -9.62
CA THR A 391 -20.08 8.67 -9.26
C THR A 391 -19.09 9.48 -8.42
N GLY A 392 -19.21 10.81 -8.44
CA GLY A 392 -18.42 11.64 -7.55
C GLY A 392 -18.86 11.44 -6.10
N PHE A 393 -17.93 11.10 -5.20
CA PHE A 393 -18.23 10.85 -3.79
C PHE A 393 -18.20 12.15 -2.96
N TYR A 394 -17.03 12.81 -2.89
CA TYR A 394 -16.90 14.18 -2.39
C TYR A 394 -15.73 14.92 -3.03
N SER A 395 -15.74 16.25 -2.95
CA SER A 395 -14.59 17.10 -3.23
C SER A 395 -14.39 18.08 -2.08
N THR A 396 -13.15 18.20 -1.59
CA THR A 396 -12.80 19.17 -0.54
C THR A 396 -12.62 20.59 -1.08
N GLY A 397 -12.35 20.73 -2.39
CA GLY A 397 -12.05 22.01 -3.03
C GLY A 397 -10.68 22.59 -2.69
N LEU A 398 -9.79 21.81 -2.06
CA LEU A 398 -8.45 22.24 -1.64
C LEU A 398 -7.42 22.12 -2.77
N GLY A 399 -7.73 21.36 -3.81
CA GLY A 399 -6.95 21.29 -5.03
C GLY A 399 -5.79 20.29 -4.98
N HIS A 400 -4.85 20.48 -5.90
CA HIS A 400 -3.77 19.55 -6.16
C HIS A 400 -2.70 19.47 -5.06
N GLY A 401 -2.18 18.26 -4.86
CA GLY A 401 -1.12 17.90 -3.95
C GLY A 401 -0.09 16.92 -4.51
N ASP A 402 0.99 16.74 -3.73
CA ASP A 402 2.18 15.99 -4.15
C ASP A 402 2.39 14.68 -3.36
N ALA A 403 1.71 14.51 -2.23
CA ALA A 403 1.80 13.34 -1.36
C ALA A 403 0.48 13.06 -0.61
N LEU A 404 0.13 11.78 -0.46
CA LEU A 404 -1.17 11.32 0.04
C LEU A 404 -1.06 10.01 0.82
N HIS A 405 -1.62 10.00 2.03
CA HIS A 405 -1.68 8.82 2.90
C HIS A 405 -3.13 8.50 3.29
N LEU A 406 -3.51 7.23 3.15
CA LEU A 406 -4.82 6.68 3.52
C LEU A 406 -4.57 5.45 4.38
N THR A 407 -5.01 5.47 5.63
CA THR A 407 -4.99 4.33 6.55
C THR A 407 -5.94 4.60 7.72
N VAL A 408 -6.00 3.71 8.70
CA VAL A 408 -6.61 4.02 10.00
C VAL A 408 -5.55 4.72 10.84
N PHE A 409 -5.65 6.05 10.98
CA PHE A 409 -4.66 6.83 11.73
C PHE A 409 -4.96 6.84 13.22
N ASP A 410 -6.24 7.00 13.56
CA ASP A 410 -6.73 7.00 14.93
C ASP A 410 -7.64 5.77 15.13
N PRO A 411 -7.14 4.69 15.75
CA PRO A 411 -7.93 3.47 15.91
C PRO A 411 -9.13 3.63 16.86
N THR A 412 -9.21 4.76 17.59
CA THR A 412 -10.38 5.12 18.41
C THR A 412 -11.47 5.78 17.59
N ARG A 413 -11.14 6.32 16.40
CA ARG A 413 -12.11 6.78 15.41
C ARG A 413 -12.50 5.61 14.53
N LYS A 414 -13.79 5.50 14.26
CA LYS A 414 -14.23 4.54 13.25
C LYS A 414 -13.66 4.99 11.91
N GLY A 415 -13.02 4.05 11.23
CA GLY A 415 -12.69 4.16 9.83
C GLY A 415 -11.34 4.73 9.44
N MET A 416 -11.16 4.90 8.14
CA MET A 416 -9.93 5.44 7.57
C MET A 416 -9.92 6.97 7.56
N GLN A 417 -8.73 7.54 7.57
CA GLN A 417 -8.50 8.97 7.41
C GLN A 417 -7.48 9.22 6.31
N VAL A 418 -7.46 10.45 5.83
CA VAL A 418 -6.54 10.90 4.79
C VAL A 418 -5.67 12.04 5.32
N TRP A 419 -4.35 11.90 5.16
CA TRP A 419 -3.37 12.96 5.31
C TRP A 419 -2.83 13.37 3.94
N ASP A 420 -2.92 14.65 3.62
CA ASP A 420 -2.68 15.19 2.28
C ASP A 420 -2.02 16.57 2.35
N CYS A 421 -1.13 16.88 1.41
CA CYS A 421 -0.51 18.20 1.28
C CYS A 421 -0.91 18.90 -0.02
N HIS A 422 -0.93 20.23 0.00
CA HIS A 422 -1.51 21.06 -1.06
C HIS A 422 -0.47 22.05 -1.62
N GLU A 423 -0.37 22.12 -2.96
CA GLU A 423 0.61 23.00 -3.64
C GLU A 423 0.15 24.47 -3.76
N ASN A 424 -1.11 24.75 -3.40
CA ASN A 424 -1.79 26.00 -3.72
C ASN A 424 -1.33 27.24 -2.90
N LYS A 425 -0.35 27.09 -2.01
CA LYS A 425 0.22 28.16 -1.17
C LYS A 425 -0.77 28.85 -0.24
N ARG A 426 -1.81 28.11 0.17
CA ARG A 426 -2.82 28.57 1.12
C ARG A 426 -3.15 27.48 2.13
N ASP A 427 -3.48 26.29 1.65
CA ASP A 427 -4.13 25.28 2.48
C ASP A 427 -3.16 24.37 3.24
N GLY A 428 -1.90 24.31 2.79
CA GLY A 428 -0.82 23.60 3.46
C GLY A 428 -1.06 22.09 3.51
N SER A 429 -1.48 21.54 4.66
CA SER A 429 -1.80 20.12 4.80
C SER A 429 -3.08 19.89 5.59
N THR A 430 -3.78 18.80 5.28
CA THR A 430 -5.07 18.48 5.90
C THR A 430 -5.15 17.03 6.33
N PHE A 431 -5.70 16.84 7.53
CA PHE A 431 -6.14 15.54 8.03
C PHE A 431 -7.67 15.49 7.97
N ARG A 432 -8.24 14.49 7.30
CA ARG A 432 -9.68 14.41 7.05
C ARG A 432 -10.22 13.00 7.17
N ASP A 433 -11.51 12.92 7.43
CA ASP A 433 -12.27 11.68 7.38
C ASP A 433 -12.36 11.17 5.92
N ALA A 434 -12.01 9.91 5.70
CA ALA A 434 -11.87 9.37 4.34
C ALA A 434 -13.23 9.17 3.64
N ALA A 435 -14.29 8.85 4.38
CA ALA A 435 -15.63 8.60 3.86
C ALA A 435 -16.36 9.90 3.49
N THR A 436 -16.18 10.95 4.30
CA THR A 436 -16.98 12.17 4.19
C THR A 436 -16.22 13.36 3.62
N GLY A 437 -14.88 13.28 3.56
CA GLY A 437 -14.02 14.40 3.21
C GLY A 437 -13.98 15.51 4.26
N LYS A 438 -14.64 15.31 5.42
CA LYS A 438 -14.69 16.31 6.49
C LYS A 438 -13.30 16.52 7.08
N ILE A 439 -12.82 17.75 7.00
CA ILE A 439 -11.55 18.15 7.60
C ILE A 439 -11.64 17.99 9.13
N ILE A 440 -10.73 17.20 9.68
CA ILE A 440 -10.55 17.00 11.12
C ILE A 440 -9.69 18.14 11.66
N PHE A 441 -8.54 18.37 11.03
CA PHE A 441 -7.74 19.58 11.23
C PHE A 441 -6.96 19.95 9.96
N GLN A 442 -6.53 21.20 9.89
CA GLN A 442 -5.76 21.77 8.79
C GLN A 442 -4.57 22.55 9.35
N LEU A 443 -3.42 22.44 8.67
CA LEU A 443 -2.21 23.21 8.92
C LEU A 443 -1.91 24.08 7.69
N PRO A 444 -2.39 25.34 7.65
CA PRO A 444 -2.21 26.22 6.49
C PRO A 444 -0.74 26.59 6.27
N SER A 445 -0.34 26.75 5.01
CA SER A 445 0.99 27.23 4.62
C SER A 445 0.90 28.25 3.48
N LYS A 446 1.83 29.21 3.45
CA LYS A 446 1.98 30.21 2.39
C LYS A 446 2.96 29.78 1.30
N ILE A 447 3.49 28.57 1.39
CA ILE A 447 4.36 27.97 0.39
C ILE A 447 3.70 26.73 -0.22
N ASP A 448 4.31 26.24 -1.27
CA ASP A 448 3.97 24.94 -1.84
C ASP A 448 4.46 23.85 -0.87
N VAL A 449 3.52 23.07 -0.32
CA VAL A 449 3.83 21.94 0.54
C VAL A 449 3.92 20.68 -0.33
N GLY A 450 5.10 20.49 -0.93
CA GLY A 450 5.34 19.42 -1.90
C GLY A 450 5.70 18.04 -1.32
N ARG A 451 5.57 17.83 0.00
CA ARG A 451 5.77 16.52 0.67
C ARG A 451 4.95 16.43 1.95
N ALA A 452 4.42 15.25 2.21
CA ALA A 452 3.77 14.83 3.45
C ALA A 452 4.25 13.44 3.84
N MET A 453 4.15 13.10 5.12
CA MET A 453 4.41 11.77 5.65
C MET A 453 3.46 11.46 6.81
N ALA A 454 3.10 10.19 6.90
CA ALA A 454 2.36 9.62 8.02
C ALA A 454 2.91 8.23 8.39
N ALA A 455 3.26 8.05 9.65
CA ALA A 455 3.77 6.81 10.23
C ALA A 455 3.70 6.88 11.76
N ASP A 456 3.35 5.79 12.45
CA ASP A 456 3.54 5.69 13.90
C ASP A 456 5.04 5.59 14.17
N ILE A 457 5.61 6.64 14.76
CA ILE A 457 7.04 6.76 15.04
C ILE A 457 7.31 7.04 16.52
N ASP A 458 6.32 7.52 17.27
CA ASP A 458 6.50 7.90 18.67
C ASP A 458 5.55 7.12 19.60
N PRO A 459 6.04 6.08 20.30
CA PRO A 459 5.22 5.22 21.14
C PRO A 459 4.63 5.90 22.38
N ASN A 460 4.92 7.18 22.61
CA ASN A 460 4.32 7.98 23.67
C ASN A 460 2.97 8.60 23.27
N TYR A 461 2.64 8.60 21.98
CA TYR A 461 1.41 9.19 21.44
C TYR A 461 0.62 8.11 20.68
N PRO A 462 -0.63 7.83 21.08
CA PRO A 462 -1.45 6.85 20.36
C PRO A 462 -1.82 7.32 18.95
N GLY A 463 -1.77 6.39 17.99
CA GLY A 463 -2.13 6.62 16.60
C GLY A 463 -0.94 6.88 15.68
N VAL A 464 -1.26 7.26 14.44
CA VAL A 464 -0.26 7.54 13.39
C VAL A 464 0.10 9.02 13.39
N GLU A 465 1.38 9.33 13.62
CA GLU A 465 1.90 10.69 13.52
C GLU A 465 1.91 11.22 12.07
N MET A 466 1.80 12.54 11.94
CA MET A 466 1.75 13.26 10.66
C MET A 466 2.70 14.46 10.63
N TRP A 467 3.39 14.64 9.50
CA TRP A 467 4.18 15.85 9.23
C TRP A 467 4.25 16.12 7.73
N ALA A 468 4.64 17.35 7.37
CA ALA A 468 4.80 17.76 5.99
C ALA A 468 5.81 18.91 5.91
N ILE A 469 6.15 19.35 4.70
CA ILE A 469 6.92 20.59 4.53
C ILE A 469 6.18 21.74 5.23
N ASP A 470 6.91 22.59 5.96
CA ASP A 470 6.39 23.77 6.65
C ASP A 470 5.41 23.52 7.82
N THR A 471 5.17 22.26 8.24
CA THR A 471 4.42 21.99 9.49
C THR A 471 5.19 22.40 10.74
N ASN A 472 6.53 22.51 10.64
CA ASN A 472 7.42 22.87 11.74
C ASN A 472 7.21 21.96 12.96
N GLY A 473 7.25 20.65 12.71
CA GLY A 473 7.08 19.60 13.71
C GLY A 473 6.20 18.44 13.23
N ILE A 474 6.07 17.45 14.11
CA ILE A 474 5.24 16.27 14.00
C ILE A 474 3.96 16.48 14.81
N PHE A 475 2.84 16.05 14.27
CA PHE A 475 1.51 16.20 14.85
C PHE A 475 0.88 14.83 15.11
N ASN A 476 0.23 14.69 16.25
CA ASN A 476 -0.59 13.52 16.54
C ASN A 476 -1.97 13.62 15.86
N VAL A 477 -2.78 12.56 16.00
CA VAL A 477 -4.14 12.48 15.43
C VAL A 477 -5.13 13.54 15.94
N LYS A 478 -4.81 14.24 17.03
CA LYS A 478 -5.61 15.34 17.60
C LYS A 478 -5.21 16.71 17.03
N GLY A 479 -4.20 16.78 16.18
CA GLY A 479 -3.67 18.05 15.66
C GLY A 479 -2.77 18.78 16.65
N GLU A 480 -2.24 18.08 17.66
CA GLU A 480 -1.28 18.63 18.62
C GLU A 480 0.14 18.35 18.15
N ARG A 481 1.00 19.36 18.13
CA ARG A 481 2.44 19.17 17.84
C ARG A 481 3.12 18.49 19.03
N ILE A 482 3.82 17.38 18.78
CA ILE A 482 4.38 16.51 19.82
C ILE A 482 5.89 16.67 20.06
N ASN A 483 6.55 17.51 19.26
CA ASN A 483 8.00 17.71 19.31
C ASN A 483 8.41 19.18 19.09
N ALA A 484 9.71 19.43 19.18
CA ALA A 484 10.29 20.75 18.89
C ALA A 484 10.19 21.09 17.39
N PRO A 485 10.03 22.38 17.03
CA PRO A 485 9.80 22.78 15.63
C PRO A 485 10.93 22.49 14.63
N ASP A 486 12.14 22.19 15.10
CA ASP A 486 13.35 21.93 14.32
C ASP A 486 13.64 20.43 14.09
N CYS A 487 12.63 19.58 14.29
CA CYS A 487 12.73 18.14 14.07
C CYS A 487 13.23 17.79 12.66
N GLN A 488 14.17 16.84 12.61
CA GLN A 488 14.77 16.36 11.36
C GLN A 488 14.35 14.91 11.12
N VAL A 489 13.21 14.75 10.46
CA VAL A 489 12.66 13.48 9.97
C VAL A 489 12.51 13.57 8.45
N SER A 490 12.70 12.46 7.74
CA SER A 490 12.51 12.45 6.29
C SER A 490 11.03 12.54 5.93
N ILE A 491 10.74 13.05 4.74
CA ILE A 491 9.38 13.22 4.21
C ILE A 491 9.31 12.56 2.83
N ASN A 492 9.36 11.22 2.79
CA ASN A 492 9.40 10.43 1.56
C ASN A 492 8.62 9.11 1.65
N MET A 493 9.20 8.07 2.27
CA MET A 493 8.55 6.78 2.49
C MET A 493 8.68 6.33 3.97
N ALA A 494 7.88 5.34 4.36
CA ALA A 494 7.94 4.66 5.66
C ALA A 494 8.04 3.15 5.43
N CYS A 495 8.72 2.44 6.33
CA CYS A 495 9.07 1.04 6.19
C CYS A 495 9.04 0.37 7.57
N TRP A 496 8.26 -0.70 7.74
CA TRP A 496 8.44 -1.56 8.91
C TRP A 496 9.68 -2.42 8.70
N TRP A 497 10.80 -2.01 9.29
CA TRP A 497 12.11 -2.61 9.03
C TRP A 497 12.62 -3.41 10.21
N ASP A 498 12.57 -2.88 11.43
CA ASP A 498 13.12 -3.58 12.59
C ASP A 498 12.10 -4.49 13.31
N GLY A 499 12.38 -4.86 14.56
CA GLY A 499 11.61 -5.85 15.28
C GLY A 499 10.43 -5.32 16.09
N ASP A 500 10.29 -3.99 16.26
CA ASP A 500 9.19 -3.40 17.00
C ASP A 500 8.01 -2.97 16.10
N LEU A 501 6.99 -2.33 16.68
CA LEU A 501 5.76 -1.96 15.97
C LEU A 501 5.70 -0.49 15.54
N THR A 502 6.73 0.30 15.87
CA THR A 502 6.91 1.61 15.22
C THR A 502 7.33 1.39 13.78
N ARG A 503 7.14 2.41 12.94
CA ARG A 503 7.46 2.34 11.53
C ARG A 503 8.66 3.24 11.22
N GLU A 504 9.71 2.67 10.64
CA GLU A 504 10.88 3.44 10.26
C GLU A 504 10.61 4.34 9.05
N LEU A 505 11.54 5.26 8.79
CA LEU A 505 11.48 6.17 7.66
C LEU A 505 12.49 5.78 6.59
N LEU A 506 12.04 5.76 5.34
CA LEU A 506 12.84 5.45 4.17
C LEU A 506 13.02 6.70 3.31
N ASP A 507 14.27 7.08 3.06
CA ASP A 507 14.61 8.10 2.07
C ASP A 507 15.92 7.76 1.38
N LYS A 508 15.97 7.93 0.05
CA LYS A 508 17.09 7.53 -0.80
C LYS A 508 17.38 6.03 -0.65
N VAL A 509 18.48 5.70 0.03
CA VAL A 509 18.97 4.32 0.26
C VAL A 509 19.18 4.05 1.75
N THR A 510 18.55 4.84 2.61
CA THR A 510 18.73 4.80 4.07
C THR A 510 17.39 4.59 4.75
N VAL A 511 17.36 3.64 5.69
CA VAL A 511 16.27 3.49 6.66
C VAL A 511 16.72 4.11 7.98
N SER A 512 15.87 4.95 8.56
CA SER A 512 16.14 5.66 9.82
C SER A 512 15.01 5.47 10.82
N LYS A 513 15.36 5.33 12.10
CA LYS A 513 14.40 5.19 13.20
C LYS A 513 14.31 6.50 13.98
N TYR A 514 13.09 6.92 14.31
CA TYR A 514 12.86 8.08 15.16
C TYR A 514 13.22 7.77 16.62
N ASP A 515 13.85 8.73 17.28
CA ASP A 515 14.16 8.70 18.70
C ASP A 515 13.32 9.76 19.43
N PRO A 516 12.25 9.37 20.15
CA PRO A 516 11.40 10.28 20.91
C PRO A 516 12.14 11.14 21.94
N ALA A 517 13.27 10.65 22.49
CA ALA A 517 14.01 11.38 23.49
C ALA A 517 14.74 12.59 22.91
N THR A 518 15.12 12.54 21.63
CA THR A 518 15.84 13.62 20.95
C THR A 518 14.99 14.34 19.90
N GLY A 519 13.86 13.76 19.50
CA GLY A 519 13.01 14.28 18.43
C GLY A 519 13.69 14.24 17.06
N ARG A 520 14.57 13.26 16.81
CA ARG A 520 15.36 13.13 15.58
C ARG A 520 15.36 11.69 15.09
N SER A 521 15.63 11.49 13.80
CA SER A 521 15.85 10.14 13.24
C SER A 521 17.33 9.79 13.14
N ASN A 522 17.67 8.55 13.48
CA ASN A 522 19.01 7.98 13.33
C ASN A 522 19.00 6.90 12.26
N ALA A 523 19.98 6.90 11.35
CA ALA A 523 20.11 5.85 10.35
C ALA A 523 20.41 4.50 11.02
N ILE A 524 19.60 3.49 10.72
CA ILE A 524 19.77 2.11 11.23
C ILE A 524 20.20 1.13 10.14
N PHE A 525 19.94 1.48 8.87
CA PHE A 525 20.35 0.68 7.72
C PHE A 525 20.65 1.59 6.52
N LYS A 526 21.63 1.19 5.71
CA LYS A 526 21.98 1.85 4.45
C LYS A 526 22.36 0.82 3.39
N ALA A 527 21.72 0.88 2.23
CA ALA A 527 21.99 0.00 1.09
C ALA A 527 23.26 0.43 0.35
N GLU A 528 24.43 0.00 0.85
CA GLU A 528 25.72 0.36 0.28
C GLU A 528 25.89 -0.15 -1.17
N GLY A 529 26.33 0.72 -2.08
CA GLY A 529 26.50 0.40 -3.50
C GLY A 529 25.20 0.45 -4.33
N CYS A 530 24.08 0.83 -3.71
CA CYS A 530 22.81 1.10 -4.39
C CYS A 530 22.58 2.59 -4.65
N LEU A 531 21.66 2.86 -5.56
CA LEU A 531 21.10 4.19 -5.82
C LEU A 531 19.58 4.14 -5.78
N TRP A 532 18.99 5.32 -5.63
CA TRP A 532 17.55 5.55 -5.73
C TRP A 532 17.15 6.00 -7.14
N ASN A 533 15.85 6.05 -7.38
CA ASN A 533 15.22 6.44 -8.64
C ASN A 533 14.57 7.83 -8.54
N ASN A 534 14.15 8.36 -9.70
CA ASN A 534 13.30 9.54 -9.81
C ASN A 534 13.88 10.84 -9.22
N GLY A 535 15.21 11.00 -9.29
CA GLY A 535 15.90 12.24 -8.94
C GLY A 535 15.71 12.64 -7.47
N THR A 536 15.08 13.78 -7.21
CA THR A 536 14.82 14.26 -5.85
C THR A 536 13.68 13.52 -5.15
N LYS A 537 12.80 12.85 -5.88
CA LYS A 537 11.76 11.98 -5.29
C LYS A 537 12.37 10.81 -4.53
N SER A 538 13.57 10.37 -4.93
CA SER A 538 14.43 9.49 -4.13
C SER A 538 13.79 8.15 -3.76
N ASN A 539 13.10 7.53 -4.72
CA ASN A 539 12.33 6.32 -4.49
C ASN A 539 13.20 5.05 -4.61
N PRO A 540 12.87 3.97 -3.87
CA PRO A 540 13.27 2.61 -4.27
C PRO A 540 12.59 2.23 -5.60
N ALA A 541 12.97 1.09 -6.17
CA ALA A 541 12.21 0.51 -7.27
C ALA A 541 10.81 0.06 -6.77
N ILE A 542 10.78 -0.61 -5.62
CA ILE A 542 9.56 -0.92 -4.85
C ILE A 542 9.94 -1.18 -3.38
N GLN A 543 9.00 -0.96 -2.48
CA GLN A 543 9.09 -1.27 -1.05
C GLN A 543 7.76 -1.88 -0.56
N GLY A 544 7.83 -2.90 0.30
CA GLY A 544 6.68 -3.56 0.91
C GLY A 544 6.99 -5.00 1.35
N ASP A 545 6.06 -5.65 2.05
CA ASP A 545 6.08 -7.10 2.33
C ASP A 545 6.02 -7.82 0.98
N ILE A 546 7.16 -8.34 0.52
CA ILE A 546 7.28 -9.07 -0.75
C ILE A 546 7.52 -10.55 -0.44
N LEU A 547 8.25 -10.86 0.63
CA LEU A 547 8.61 -12.20 1.07
C LEU A 547 8.94 -12.19 2.55
N GLY A 548 9.22 -13.35 3.14
CA GLY A 548 9.51 -13.40 4.56
C GLY A 548 8.27 -13.14 5.41
N ASP A 549 8.48 -12.53 6.58
CA ASP A 549 7.44 -12.19 7.54
C ASP A 549 6.73 -10.87 7.20
N TRP A 550 6.07 -10.26 8.17
CA TRP A 550 5.23 -9.08 7.99
C TRP A 550 6.00 -7.78 7.69
N ARG A 551 7.33 -7.79 7.85
CA ARG A 551 8.18 -6.62 7.61
C ARG A 551 8.42 -6.40 6.14
N GLU A 552 8.86 -5.21 5.80
CA GLU A 552 8.87 -4.75 4.42
C GLU A 552 10.26 -4.84 3.80
N GLU A 553 10.36 -5.53 2.67
CA GLU A 553 11.56 -5.52 1.83
C GLU A 553 11.70 -4.19 1.07
N ILE A 554 12.93 -3.90 0.66
CA ILE A 554 13.24 -2.74 -0.17
C ILE A 554 14.08 -3.16 -1.37
N LEU A 555 13.59 -2.88 -2.57
CA LEU A 555 14.26 -3.17 -3.83
C LEU A 555 14.97 -1.92 -4.37
N PHE A 556 16.29 -1.97 -4.46
CA PHE A 556 17.10 -0.89 -5.03
C PHE A 556 17.88 -1.34 -6.26
N ARG A 557 18.15 -0.41 -7.18
CA ARG A 557 19.14 -0.64 -8.24
C ARG A 557 20.56 -0.47 -7.71
N THR A 558 21.52 -1.22 -8.25
CA THR A 558 22.94 -0.95 -8.02
C THR A 558 23.37 0.33 -8.73
N ALA A 559 24.43 0.96 -8.24
CA ALA A 559 24.95 2.20 -8.84
C ALA A 559 25.38 2.05 -10.32
N ASP A 560 25.76 0.84 -10.72
CA ASP A 560 26.12 0.49 -12.10
C ASP A 560 24.95 -0.05 -12.93
N ASN A 561 23.72 -0.06 -12.39
CA ASN A 561 22.49 -0.51 -13.02
C ASN A 561 22.46 -1.99 -13.45
N LYS A 562 23.46 -2.81 -13.06
CA LYS A 562 23.55 -4.22 -13.48
C LYS A 562 22.69 -5.17 -12.66
N ASN A 563 22.26 -4.76 -11.48
CA ASN A 563 21.48 -5.60 -10.59
C ASN A 563 20.40 -4.78 -9.89
N LEU A 564 19.33 -5.45 -9.47
CA LEU A 564 18.55 -5.04 -8.33
C LEU A 564 19.05 -5.78 -7.08
N ARG A 565 18.86 -5.16 -5.92
CA ARG A 565 19.09 -5.78 -4.62
C ARG A 565 17.83 -5.67 -3.80
N LEU A 566 17.25 -6.81 -3.48
CA LEU A 566 16.11 -6.92 -2.58
C LEU A 566 16.63 -7.12 -1.17
N TYR A 567 16.59 -6.06 -0.37
CA TYR A 567 17.02 -6.08 1.02
C TYR A 567 15.90 -6.61 1.90
N VAL A 568 16.25 -7.52 2.80
CA VAL A 568 15.35 -8.20 3.74
C VAL A 568 15.85 -7.92 5.15
N SER A 569 14.96 -7.64 6.08
CA SER A 569 15.37 -7.37 7.47
C SER A 569 16.02 -8.58 8.12
N THR A 570 17.18 -8.36 8.73
CA THR A 570 17.89 -9.37 9.55
C THR A 570 17.74 -9.15 11.05
N GLU A 571 16.94 -8.15 11.44
CA GLU A 571 16.66 -7.87 12.83
C GLU A 571 15.68 -8.92 13.38
N PRO A 572 15.84 -9.38 14.63
CA PRO A 572 14.87 -10.28 15.25
C PRO A 572 13.59 -9.51 15.61
N THR A 573 12.43 -10.16 15.50
CA THR A 573 11.15 -9.65 16.01
C THR A 573 10.52 -10.65 16.97
N GLY A 574 9.82 -10.14 17.99
CA GLY A 574 8.99 -10.94 18.88
C GLY A 574 7.56 -11.14 18.36
N TYR A 575 7.21 -10.51 17.24
CA TYR A 575 5.87 -10.50 16.69
C TYR A 575 5.73 -11.43 15.48
N ARG A 576 4.51 -11.93 15.27
CA ARG A 576 4.10 -12.60 14.03
C ARG A 576 2.74 -12.06 13.63
N PHE A 577 2.65 -11.47 12.45
CA PHE A 577 1.37 -11.07 11.87
C PHE A 577 1.17 -11.82 10.57
N HIS A 578 -0.09 -11.95 10.16
CA HIS A 578 -0.38 -12.35 8.79
C HIS A 578 0.34 -11.39 7.82
N THR A 579 0.82 -11.90 6.69
CA THR A 579 1.36 -11.08 5.61
C THR A 579 0.39 -9.94 5.26
N PHE A 580 0.91 -8.72 5.09
CA PHE A 580 0.07 -7.57 4.81
C PHE A 580 -0.48 -7.60 3.39
N LEU A 581 0.08 -8.43 2.52
CA LEU A 581 -0.42 -8.68 1.16
C LEU A 581 -1.82 -9.29 1.12
N GLU A 582 -2.30 -9.87 2.22
CA GLU A 582 -3.68 -10.38 2.32
C GLU A 582 -4.70 -9.29 2.67
N ASP A 583 -4.24 -8.07 3.01
CA ASP A 583 -5.06 -6.87 3.17
C ASP A 583 -5.20 -6.15 1.82
N PRO A 584 -6.43 -5.93 1.31
CA PRO A 584 -6.64 -5.36 -0.02
C PRO A 584 -6.04 -3.96 -0.18
N VAL A 585 -6.21 -3.09 0.81
CA VAL A 585 -5.71 -1.70 0.78
C VAL A 585 -4.19 -1.70 0.73
N TYR A 586 -3.53 -2.52 1.56
CA TYR A 586 -2.07 -2.67 1.52
C TYR A 586 -1.59 -3.19 0.16
N ARG A 587 -2.17 -4.28 -0.34
CA ARG A 587 -1.77 -4.89 -1.62
C ARG A 587 -1.99 -3.95 -2.81
N ILE A 588 -3.06 -3.16 -2.81
CA ILE A 588 -3.34 -2.12 -3.81
C ILE A 588 -2.35 -0.96 -3.68
N SER A 589 -1.97 -0.57 -2.46
CA SER A 589 -0.96 0.47 -2.24
C SER A 589 0.40 0.08 -2.84
N MET A 590 0.74 -1.22 -2.88
CA MET A 590 1.90 -1.73 -3.61
C MET A 590 1.69 -1.72 -5.12
N ALA A 591 0.52 -2.13 -5.62
CA ALA A 591 0.19 -2.09 -7.06
C ALA A 591 0.32 -0.66 -7.63
N THR A 592 -0.09 0.34 -6.84
CA THR A 592 -0.08 1.77 -7.20
C THR A 592 1.23 2.48 -6.86
N GLN A 593 2.22 1.80 -6.26
CA GLN A 593 3.44 2.46 -5.83
C GLN A 593 4.25 3.05 -6.99
N ASN A 594 4.20 2.44 -8.18
CA ASN A 594 4.88 2.94 -9.39
C ASN A 594 4.24 4.20 -10.00
N VAL A 595 3.07 4.60 -9.51
CA VAL A 595 2.21 5.56 -10.19
C VAL A 595 2.68 6.99 -9.92
N ALA A 596 3.12 7.66 -10.98
CA ALA A 596 3.59 9.05 -10.98
C ALA A 596 4.61 9.38 -9.87
N TYR A 597 4.20 10.01 -8.77
CA TYR A 597 5.07 10.25 -7.62
C TYR A 597 4.79 9.22 -6.53
N ASN A 598 5.62 8.17 -6.52
CA ASN A 598 5.52 6.99 -5.67
C ASN A 598 5.27 7.38 -4.21
N GLN A 599 4.28 6.74 -3.59
CA GLN A 599 3.93 6.93 -2.19
C GLN A 599 4.10 5.60 -1.42
N PRO A 600 4.43 5.61 -0.12
CA PRO A 600 4.71 4.38 0.63
C PRO A 600 3.49 3.47 0.72
N THR A 601 3.71 2.21 1.07
CA THR A 601 2.62 1.27 1.36
C THR A 601 1.79 1.73 2.57
N GLN A 602 0.49 1.46 2.54
CA GLN A 602 -0.43 1.82 3.61
C GLN A 602 -1.51 0.72 3.77
N PRO A 603 -1.69 0.15 4.97
CA PRO A 603 -2.73 -0.83 5.23
C PRO A 603 -4.11 -0.20 5.44
N GLY A 604 -5.16 -0.98 5.20
CA GLY A 604 -6.56 -0.60 5.50
C GLY A 604 -6.92 -0.74 6.99
N PHE A 605 -5.93 -0.99 7.84
CA PHE A 605 -6.08 -1.23 9.27
C PHE A 605 -5.00 -0.47 10.04
N TYR A 606 -5.21 -0.31 11.34
CA TYR A 606 -4.25 0.35 12.20
C TYR A 606 -3.07 -0.58 12.52
N PHE A 607 -1.84 -0.11 12.35
CA PHE A 607 -0.68 -0.87 12.77
C PHE A 607 0.37 0.05 13.39
N GLY A 608 0.57 -0.11 14.69
CA GLY A 608 1.35 0.80 15.50
C GLY A 608 1.78 0.24 16.85
N SER A 609 2.59 1.03 17.54
CA SER A 609 3.33 0.74 18.76
C SER A 609 2.49 0.67 20.03
N ASP A 610 1.23 1.11 19.99
CA ASP A 610 0.24 0.96 21.05
C ASP A 610 -0.68 -0.26 20.89
N LEU A 611 -0.52 -1.06 19.82
CA LEU A 611 -1.18 -2.36 19.70
C LEU A 611 -0.90 -3.22 20.94
N GLY A 612 -1.97 -3.75 21.54
CA GLY A 612 -1.90 -4.52 22.77
C GLY A 612 -1.70 -3.72 24.06
N LYS A 613 -1.53 -2.38 24.00
CA LYS A 613 -1.53 -1.49 25.18
C LYS A 613 -2.94 -1.02 25.51
N ILE A 614 -3.79 -1.97 25.91
CA ILE A 614 -5.24 -1.81 26.07
C ILE A 614 -5.59 -0.84 27.22
N PHE A 615 -5.01 -1.06 28.40
CA PHE A 615 -5.37 -0.31 29.60
C PHE A 615 -4.31 0.74 29.92
N LYS A 616 -4.62 2.01 29.63
CA LYS A 616 -3.76 3.14 29.97
C LYS A 616 -3.59 3.30 31.48
N GLU A 617 -4.68 3.15 32.23
CA GLU A 617 -4.65 3.07 33.70
C GLU A 617 -4.52 1.62 34.13
N LYS A 618 -3.55 1.32 35.01
CA LYS A 618 -3.36 -0.04 35.56
C LYS A 618 -4.10 -0.29 36.85
N GLU A 619 -4.74 0.74 37.41
CA GLU A 619 -5.52 0.66 38.66
C GLU A 619 -6.73 1.58 38.54
N ILE A 620 -7.93 1.02 38.73
CA ILE A 620 -9.20 1.76 38.72
C ILE A 620 -9.95 1.47 40.01
N VAL A 621 -10.28 2.53 40.76
CA VAL A 621 -11.08 2.46 41.98
C VAL A 621 -12.32 3.33 41.80
N THR A 622 -13.49 2.71 41.77
CA THR A 622 -14.77 3.43 41.66
C THR A 622 -15.61 3.26 42.91
N LYS A 623 -16.49 4.24 43.17
CA LYS A 623 -17.55 4.17 44.20
C LYS A 623 -18.84 3.53 43.67
N ASP A 624 -18.90 3.29 42.37
CA ASP A 624 -20.04 2.65 41.73
C ASP A 624 -19.97 1.13 41.92
N ASN A 625 -21.13 0.47 41.79
CA ASN A 625 -21.23 -0.98 41.79
C ASN A 625 -20.92 -1.61 40.43
N PHE A 626 -20.50 -0.81 39.45
CA PHE A 626 -20.10 -1.27 38.13
C PHE A 626 -19.02 -0.38 37.50
N ILE A 627 -18.34 -0.91 36.50
CA ILE A 627 -17.48 -0.17 35.56
C ILE A 627 -17.64 -0.74 34.16
N LEU A 628 -17.53 0.10 33.13
CA LEU A 628 -17.41 -0.35 31.74
C LEU A 628 -15.92 -0.32 31.35
N LEU A 629 -15.35 -1.46 31.02
CA LEU A 629 -14.03 -1.56 30.40
C LEU A 629 -14.21 -1.66 28.87
N ASP A 630 -13.32 -1.03 28.12
CA ASP A 630 -13.27 -1.06 26.65
C ASP A 630 -11.83 -1.40 26.24
N ALA A 631 -11.68 -2.22 25.20
CA ALA A 631 -10.40 -2.52 24.60
C ALA A 631 -9.75 -1.33 23.84
N GLY A 632 -10.49 -0.24 23.64
CA GLY A 632 -10.03 1.02 23.05
C GLY A 632 -10.05 1.05 21.51
N MET A 633 -9.84 -0.10 20.88
CA MET A 633 -9.91 -0.29 19.43
C MET A 633 -10.49 -1.66 19.05
N ASP A 634 -10.71 -1.86 17.76
CA ASP A 634 -11.23 -3.11 17.23
C ASP A 634 -10.10 -4.14 17.03
N TYR A 635 -10.32 -5.33 17.57
CA TYR A 635 -9.45 -6.51 17.50
C TYR A 635 -10.24 -7.67 16.89
N ASP A 636 -9.55 -8.68 16.36
CA ASP A 636 -10.20 -9.84 15.72
C ASP A 636 -10.97 -10.70 16.72
N SER A 637 -10.52 -10.75 17.98
CA SER A 637 -11.18 -11.48 19.05
C SER A 637 -10.86 -10.91 20.42
N TYR A 638 -11.71 -11.23 21.41
CA TYR A 638 -11.61 -10.78 22.79
C TYR A 638 -11.87 -11.93 23.75
N ASN A 639 -11.11 -11.99 24.84
CA ASN A 639 -11.29 -12.96 25.91
C ASN A 639 -10.93 -12.35 27.27
N TRP A 640 -11.95 -12.03 28.06
CA TRP A 640 -11.80 -11.44 29.39
C TRP A 640 -11.63 -12.53 30.46
N SER A 641 -10.70 -12.36 31.41
CA SER A 641 -10.48 -13.34 32.51
C SER A 641 -11.68 -13.49 33.44
N VAL A 642 -12.55 -12.50 33.47
CA VAL A 642 -13.84 -12.45 34.20
C VAL A 642 -15.04 -12.83 33.30
N GLY A 643 -14.77 -13.49 32.17
CA GLY A 643 -15.75 -13.91 31.18
C GLY A 643 -16.21 -12.78 30.26
N GLY A 644 -16.46 -13.12 29.00
CA GLY A 644 -16.91 -12.20 27.96
C GLY A 644 -16.02 -12.25 26.72
N THR A 645 -16.61 -12.02 25.55
CA THR A 645 -15.94 -12.09 24.24
C THR A 645 -16.19 -10.86 23.37
N ASN A 646 -16.64 -9.77 23.97
CA ASN A 646 -16.90 -8.51 23.27
C ASN A 646 -15.79 -7.51 23.57
N ARG A 647 -15.67 -6.50 22.70
CA ARG A 647 -14.78 -5.34 22.88
C ARG A 647 -14.96 -4.65 24.23
N GLU A 648 -16.22 -4.42 24.59
CA GLU A 648 -16.59 -3.80 25.86
C GLU A 648 -17.03 -4.85 26.88
N ARG A 649 -16.68 -4.64 28.15
CA ARG A 649 -17.09 -5.48 29.28
C ARG A 649 -17.54 -4.63 30.46
N LYS A 650 -18.84 -4.63 30.73
CA LYS A 650 -19.42 -4.06 31.95
C LYS A 650 -19.18 -5.01 33.13
N LEU A 651 -18.32 -4.66 34.07
CA LEU A 651 -18.09 -5.40 35.30
C LEU A 651 -18.99 -4.91 36.42
N THR A 652 -19.43 -5.83 37.27
CA THR A 652 -20.28 -5.58 38.44
C THR A 652 -19.75 -6.32 39.67
N THR A 653 -20.34 -6.07 40.84
CA THR A 653 -20.05 -6.83 42.07
C THR A 653 -20.41 -8.32 42.00
N ASN A 654 -21.14 -8.76 40.97
CA ASN A 654 -21.35 -10.19 40.68
C ASN A 654 -20.16 -10.83 39.95
N ASP A 655 -19.36 -10.03 39.23
CA ASP A 655 -18.22 -10.49 38.44
C ASP A 655 -16.92 -10.50 39.27
N ILE A 656 -16.75 -9.49 40.13
CA ILE A 656 -15.58 -9.33 41.00
C ILE A 656 -16.00 -8.95 42.43
N PRO A 657 -15.25 -9.38 43.48
CA PRO A 657 -15.67 -9.12 44.86
C PRO A 657 -15.64 -7.63 45.21
N GLU A 658 -16.72 -7.13 45.82
CA GLU A 658 -16.82 -5.76 46.29
C GLU A 658 -15.72 -5.40 47.30
N GLY A 659 -15.16 -4.20 47.19
CA GLY A 659 -14.10 -3.68 48.05
C GLY A 659 -12.75 -4.40 47.92
N LYS A 660 -12.62 -5.37 47.00
CA LYS A 660 -11.36 -6.08 46.74
C LYS A 660 -10.74 -5.66 45.43
N ARG A 661 -9.43 -5.40 45.50
CA ARG A 661 -8.58 -5.23 44.33
C ARG A 661 -8.52 -6.54 43.54
N THR A 662 -9.04 -6.52 42.32
CA THR A 662 -9.14 -7.70 41.45
C THR A 662 -8.42 -7.45 40.15
N GLU A 663 -7.58 -8.38 39.70
CA GLU A 663 -6.93 -8.32 38.40
C GLU A 663 -7.89 -8.78 37.31
N VAL A 664 -8.10 -7.93 36.31
CA VAL A 664 -8.90 -8.22 35.13
C VAL A 664 -7.95 -8.22 33.93
N GLU A 665 -7.77 -9.38 33.32
CA GLU A 665 -6.94 -9.58 32.14
C GLU A 665 -7.86 -9.62 30.91
N LEU A 666 -7.38 -9.04 29.81
CA LEU A 666 -7.98 -9.16 28.48
C LEU A 666 -6.93 -9.70 27.52
N LYS A 667 -7.26 -10.81 26.86
CA LYS A 667 -6.53 -11.30 25.69
C LYS A 667 -7.26 -10.92 24.42
N VAL A 668 -6.51 -10.46 23.43
CA VAL A 668 -7.03 -10.08 22.11
C VAL A 668 -6.18 -10.68 21.01
N THR A 669 -6.79 -11.03 19.88
CA THR A 669 -6.06 -11.36 18.66
C THR A 669 -6.08 -10.18 17.70
N TYR A 670 -4.96 -9.92 17.05
CA TYR A 670 -4.85 -8.92 15.98
C TYR A 670 -3.99 -9.46 14.84
N ARG A 671 -4.58 -9.63 13.66
CA ARG A 671 -3.93 -10.13 12.44
C ARG A 671 -3.06 -11.36 12.72
N GLY A 672 -3.58 -12.28 13.52
CA GLY A 672 -2.92 -13.55 13.86
C GLY A 672 -1.94 -13.52 15.04
N TYR A 673 -1.73 -12.37 15.67
CA TYR A 673 -0.94 -12.23 16.91
C TYR A 673 -1.85 -12.13 18.15
N GLU A 674 -1.48 -12.77 19.26
CA GLU A 674 -2.20 -12.62 20.54
C GLU A 674 -1.50 -11.59 21.43
N PHE A 675 -2.23 -10.55 21.83
CA PHE A 675 -1.83 -9.62 22.85
C PHE A 675 -2.55 -9.94 24.17
N THR A 676 -1.92 -9.59 25.29
CA THR A 676 -2.52 -9.70 26.62
C THR A 676 -2.18 -8.45 27.41
N ASP A 677 -3.19 -7.84 28.03
CA ASP A 677 -3.02 -6.73 28.96
C ASP A 677 -3.97 -6.89 30.15
N HIS A 678 -3.69 -6.17 31.25
CA HIS A 678 -4.50 -6.24 32.47
C HIS A 678 -4.68 -4.88 33.14
N VAL A 679 -5.73 -4.80 33.96
CA VAL A 679 -6.04 -3.68 34.85
C VAL A 679 -6.54 -4.21 36.19
N PHE A 680 -6.16 -3.54 37.28
CA PHE A 680 -6.71 -3.82 38.60
C PHE A 680 -7.95 -2.98 38.84
N VAL A 681 -9.06 -3.61 39.23
CA VAL A 681 -10.35 -2.96 39.46
C VAL A 681 -10.80 -3.17 40.91
N THR A 682 -11.27 -2.10 41.56
CA THR A 682 -11.95 -2.15 42.86
C THR A 682 -13.30 -1.42 42.77
N LEU A 683 -14.39 -2.15 43.01
CA LEU A 683 -15.76 -1.59 43.10
C LEU A 683 -16.12 -1.36 44.57
N ASN A 684 -16.37 -0.12 44.97
CA ASN A 684 -16.75 0.25 46.35
C ASN A 684 -18.20 0.73 46.41
N ALA A 685 -19.13 -0.19 46.20
CA ALA A 685 -20.57 0.07 46.24
C ALA A 685 -21.07 0.30 47.68
N LYS A 686 -20.83 1.49 48.23
CA LYS A 686 -21.30 1.81 49.59
C LYS A 686 -22.81 1.69 49.78
#